data_AF-A0ABD2UXQ1-F1
#
_entry.id   AF-A0ABD2UXQ1-F1
#
_cell.length_a   1.000
_cell.length_b   1.000
_cell.length_c   1.000
_cell.angle_alpha   90.00
_cell.angle_beta   90.00
_cell.angle_gamma   90.00
#
_symmetry.space_group_name_H-M   'P 1'
#
loop_
_entity.id
_entity.type
_entity.pdbx_description
1 polymer ?
#
loop_
_entity_poly.entity_id
_entity_poly.type
_entity_poly.pdbx_seq_one_letter_code
_entity_poly.pdbx_strand_id
1 'polypeptide(L)'
;MNLLTLTSPFILLKPLNYSNSSFSSSFSTIYTTIDEQPTYPQIIYPILSFCDTGAVQSNKMKWVSVKNEGKMLFKSKLKLVALAGLVLSVISLLTHFLLAKHTYGIVYEYHSSVTIMSWMPKFKKSDLSISNHPSYSRLWAPVRHFESLHPLANRSGDYAAPEMQSTGFIFVKIRGGFHEIRNAISDVVVVARLLNATLVIPEIQSTTSSKGISTQFKSFPYLYNEDQFIAALAKDVKIVKTLPKDLKGARRKKEIPSFKVPHGASPYFYLHHVLPMLTKHSVVELLIHSGGCLQSILPPPLVEYQKLRCRVAFHALRFREEVQNLAIKILNRIRASGQPFIAYDPGMTRDALAYYGCAELFQDVHTELIMHRRAWMIKRGILKGNLSSDSAEQYRNGLCPLMPEEIGILLRAYGYSSDTIIYISGGEVFGGVKKLIPLHAMFENVVDRTSLSSPLEWDKVYGQEANLVDQYSIPPPSDNVVMRSQAWKNSGPRPRPLPPPPARPKMYNVEGWWGWVAESDDEPESTIMELRTNAHRLLWEAIDYMVCTEADVFITGFDRDGKGNPNLASLVVGHRLYQFPASRTYGLDRKEIAKLFEEIRDTLYQPNHTWITSLRKQLRRSLIDGLLEESKISKSRSFLAFPVPECSCIANDSMKRLVNTSSPMPKYDIPVFSGQIGQCPSWMNVPTSSQSTEETEEENDKDDSASSGLFLWLGNGDQEGDSGDISNKEEALVEDQEELEGGDSR
;
A
#
# COMPACT_ATOMS: atom_id res chain seq x y z
N MET A 1 11.39 24.81 53.11
CA MET A 1 12.70 24.98 53.76
C MET A 1 13.65 23.97 53.13
N ASN A 2 14.74 24.26 52.43
CA ASN A 2 15.43 25.50 52.07
C ASN A 2 16.09 25.31 50.69
N LEU A 3 16.15 26.41 49.94
CA LEU A 3 17.02 26.64 48.78
C LEU A 3 18.50 26.45 49.12
N LEU A 4 19.32 26.13 48.11
CA LEU A 4 20.46 26.96 47.71
C LEU A 4 21.00 26.59 46.31
N THR A 5 21.11 27.64 45.50
CA THR A 5 21.65 27.80 44.14
C THR A 5 23.18 27.81 44.09
N LEU A 6 23.79 27.60 42.90
CA LEU A 6 24.99 28.26 42.33
C LEU A 6 25.37 27.54 40.99
N THR A 7 25.00 28.07 39.82
CA THR A 7 25.76 28.95 38.88
C THR A 7 27.04 28.36 38.27
N SER A 8 27.10 28.30 36.93
CA SER A 8 28.28 27.99 36.11
C SER A 8 28.53 29.14 35.11
N PRO A 9 29.78 29.58 34.84
CA PRO A 9 30.05 30.77 34.03
C PRO A 9 30.25 30.46 32.55
N PHE A 10 29.77 31.39 31.72
CA PHE A 10 30.06 31.55 30.29
C PHE A 10 31.50 32.07 30.09
N ILE A 11 32.20 31.54 29.08
CA ILE A 11 33.36 32.22 28.46
C ILE A 11 33.15 32.26 26.94
N LEU A 12 33.10 33.50 26.43
CA LEU A 12 33.12 33.92 25.03
C LEU A 12 34.48 33.67 24.39
N LEU A 13 34.50 33.28 23.11
CA LEU A 13 35.61 33.59 22.20
C LEU A 13 35.07 34.13 20.86
N LYS A 14 35.57 35.31 20.50
CA LYS A 14 35.34 36.08 19.26
C LYS A 14 36.09 35.47 18.05
N PRO A 15 35.65 35.76 16.81
CA PRO A 15 36.30 35.32 15.58
C PRO A 15 37.37 36.32 15.09
N LEU A 16 38.37 35.81 14.35
CA LEU A 16 39.35 36.61 13.61
C LEU A 16 39.02 36.61 12.12
N ASN A 17 38.94 37.82 11.56
CA ASN A 17 38.81 38.15 10.15
C ASN A 17 40.10 37.83 9.37
N TYR A 18 39.97 37.45 8.10
CA TYR A 18 40.93 37.84 7.07
C TYR A 18 40.23 38.15 5.74
N SER A 19 40.72 39.21 5.11
CA SER A 19 40.13 40.01 4.03
C SER A 19 40.68 39.67 2.64
N ASN A 20 39.78 39.79 1.65
CA ASN A 20 39.91 40.20 0.24
C ASN A 20 41.29 40.26 -0.46
N SER A 21 41.34 39.70 -1.67
CA SER A 21 41.95 40.35 -2.83
C SER A 21 41.34 39.89 -4.17
N SER A 22 40.93 40.88 -4.95
CA SER A 22 40.43 40.89 -6.33
C SER A 22 41.49 40.59 -7.40
N PHE A 23 41.12 40.07 -8.59
CA PHE A 23 41.57 40.57 -9.91
C PHE A 23 40.77 39.92 -11.07
N SER A 24 40.92 40.51 -12.26
CA SER A 24 39.94 40.73 -13.32
C SER A 24 40.32 40.08 -14.67
N SER A 25 39.31 39.90 -15.55
CA SER A 25 39.27 40.06 -17.03
C SER A 25 39.77 38.98 -18.03
N SER A 26 38.84 38.61 -18.94
CA SER A 26 38.95 38.59 -20.44
C SER A 26 39.08 37.28 -21.26
N PHE A 27 38.01 37.04 -22.06
CA PHE A 27 37.89 36.66 -23.49
C PHE A 27 38.23 35.26 -24.10
N SER A 28 37.22 34.79 -24.86
CA SER A 28 37.18 34.09 -26.19
C SER A 28 37.52 32.60 -26.38
N THR A 29 36.47 31.83 -26.74
CA THR A 29 36.26 30.88 -27.86
C THR A 29 37.41 30.00 -28.39
N ILE A 30 37.22 28.67 -28.44
CA ILE A 30 37.35 27.76 -29.61
C ILE A 30 37.09 26.27 -29.21
N TYR A 31 36.43 25.54 -30.11
CA TYR A 31 36.06 24.11 -30.10
C TYR A 31 37.23 23.12 -29.88
N THR A 32 37.01 22.01 -29.15
CA THR A 32 37.13 20.60 -29.61
C THR A 32 37.07 19.58 -28.45
N THR A 33 36.60 18.38 -28.79
CA THR A 33 36.40 17.14 -28.03
C THR A 33 37.63 16.55 -27.33
N ILE A 34 37.44 15.91 -26.16
CA ILE A 34 37.90 14.55 -25.71
C ILE A 34 37.85 14.45 -24.16
N ASP A 35 37.57 13.23 -23.67
CA ASP A 35 37.71 12.68 -22.30
C ASP A 35 38.50 13.51 -21.26
N GLU A 36 37.96 13.64 -20.04
CA GLU A 36 38.67 13.32 -18.79
C GLU A 36 37.75 13.41 -17.55
N GLN A 37 38.02 12.55 -16.57
CA GLN A 37 37.31 12.44 -15.29
C GLN A 37 37.52 13.65 -14.37
N PRO A 38 36.58 13.94 -13.43
CA PRO A 38 36.89 14.69 -12.23
C PRO A 38 37.03 13.77 -11.01
N THR A 39 38.16 13.93 -10.33
CA THR A 39 38.47 13.43 -8.99
C THR A 39 37.96 14.41 -7.93
N TYR A 40 37.45 13.90 -6.80
CA TYR A 40 37.18 14.62 -5.55
C TYR A 40 37.43 13.67 -4.35
N PRO A 41 37.66 14.19 -3.13
CA PRO A 41 38.75 13.77 -2.26
C PRO A 41 38.25 12.92 -1.07
N GLN A 42 39.05 11.95 -0.65
CA GLN A 42 38.80 11.20 0.57
C GLN A 42 39.39 11.91 1.78
N ILE A 43 38.52 12.35 2.69
CA ILE A 43 38.87 12.75 4.05
C ILE A 43 38.76 11.49 4.93
N ILE A 44 39.90 11.01 5.42
CA ILE A 44 40.00 9.88 6.36
C ILE A 44 40.33 10.44 7.75
N TYR A 45 39.47 10.17 8.73
CA TYR A 45 39.77 10.31 10.16
C TYR A 45 40.32 8.97 10.71
N PRO A 46 41.44 8.96 11.45
CA PRO A 46 41.96 7.74 12.07
C PRO A 46 41.45 7.55 13.50
N ILE A 47 41.01 6.33 13.82
CA ILE A 47 40.80 5.85 15.19
C ILE A 47 41.94 4.86 15.49
N LEU A 48 42.79 5.21 16.46
CA LEU A 48 43.88 4.36 16.96
C LEU A 48 43.37 3.49 18.12
N SER A 49 43.50 2.17 17.99
CA SER A 49 43.53 1.23 19.12
C SER A 49 44.92 0.59 19.20
N PHE A 50 45.55 0.67 20.37
CA PHE A 50 46.81 0.02 20.71
C PHE A 50 46.54 -1.39 21.29
N CYS A 51 47.29 -2.39 20.81
CA CYS A 51 47.69 -3.56 21.61
C CYS A 51 49.04 -4.09 21.09
N ASP A 52 49.88 -4.45 22.05
CA ASP A 52 51.33 -4.67 21.98
C ASP A 52 51.81 -5.81 21.08
N THR A 53 52.98 -5.62 20.47
CA THR A 53 54.03 -6.66 20.37
C THR A 53 55.40 -6.01 20.58
N GLY A 54 56.18 -6.59 21.50
CA GLY A 54 57.47 -6.05 21.92
C GLY A 54 58.63 -6.43 21.00
N ALA A 55 59.65 -5.57 20.99
CA ALA A 55 61.02 -5.93 20.65
C ALA A 55 61.98 -5.03 21.44
N VAL A 56 62.88 -5.66 22.16
CA VAL A 56 63.91 -5.08 23.04
C VAL A 56 65.11 -4.66 22.20
N GLN A 57 65.63 -3.44 22.39
CA GLN A 57 67.04 -3.17 22.11
C GLN A 57 67.66 -2.15 23.07
N SER A 58 68.56 -2.70 23.89
CA SER A 58 69.74 -2.11 24.55
C SER A 58 69.95 -0.60 24.48
N ASN A 59 69.97 0.05 25.64
CA ASN A 59 70.97 1.07 25.92
C ASN A 59 71.41 1.06 27.40
N LYS A 60 72.72 0.95 27.60
CA LYS A 60 73.44 1.13 28.86
C LYS A 60 73.37 2.60 29.28
N MET A 61 73.13 2.89 30.56
CA MET A 61 74.17 3.43 31.46
C MET A 61 73.70 3.65 32.91
N LYS A 62 74.53 3.10 33.80
CA LYS A 62 74.93 3.53 35.16
C LYS A 62 73.87 3.84 36.22
N TRP A 63 73.84 2.90 37.16
CA TRP A 63 73.33 2.99 38.52
C TRP A 63 74.12 3.98 39.38
N VAL A 64 73.41 4.81 40.15
CA VAL A 64 73.85 5.30 41.46
C VAL A 64 72.82 4.81 42.46
N SER A 65 73.29 4.04 43.44
CA SER A 65 72.50 3.46 44.52
C SER A 65 72.28 4.49 45.61
N VAL A 66 71.01 4.69 46.02
CA VAL A 66 70.69 5.25 47.34
C VAL A 66 69.81 4.26 48.08
N LYS A 67 70.24 4.02 49.31
CA LYS A 67 69.89 2.96 50.25
C LYS A 67 68.52 3.25 50.89
N ASN A 68 67.77 2.16 51.12
CA ASN A 68 66.53 2.09 51.90
C ASN A 68 66.57 2.88 53.22
N GLU A 69 65.43 3.46 53.61
CA GLU A 69 64.76 3.14 54.89
C GLU A 69 63.37 3.81 54.97
N GLY A 70 62.35 3.04 55.39
CA GLY A 70 60.99 3.55 55.57
C GLY A 70 59.98 2.42 55.81
N LYS A 71 59.69 2.14 57.08
CA LYS A 71 58.84 1.04 57.55
C LYS A 71 57.36 1.45 57.60
N MET A 72 56.49 0.48 57.33
CA MET A 72 55.19 0.21 57.97
C MET A 72 53.86 0.80 57.41
N LEU A 73 52.87 -0.12 57.42
CA LEU A 73 51.42 0.04 57.54
C LEU A 73 50.64 0.57 56.33
N PHE A 74 50.02 -0.32 55.52
CA PHE A 74 48.69 -0.15 54.88
C PHE A 74 48.32 -1.35 53.96
N LYS A 75 48.67 -2.60 54.31
CA LYS A 75 48.40 -3.78 53.43
C LYS A 75 46.94 -4.30 53.45
N SER A 76 46.08 -3.82 54.35
CA SER A 76 44.70 -4.32 54.51
C SER A 76 43.66 -3.49 53.75
N LYS A 77 43.70 -2.16 53.83
CA LYS A 77 42.68 -1.30 53.20
C LYS A 77 42.81 -1.22 51.68
N LEU A 78 44.03 -1.32 51.14
CA LEU A 78 44.25 -1.30 49.69
C LEU A 78 43.64 -2.51 48.99
N LYS A 79 43.64 -3.68 49.64
CA LYS A 79 43.01 -4.90 49.11
C LYS A 79 41.49 -4.80 49.04
N LEU A 80 40.88 -4.11 50.01
CA LEU A 80 39.43 -3.91 50.08
C LEU A 80 38.96 -2.88 49.04
N VAL A 81 39.75 -1.83 48.81
CA VAL A 81 39.52 -0.86 47.73
C VAL A 81 39.72 -1.52 46.36
N ALA A 82 40.73 -2.38 46.18
CA ALA A 82 40.93 -3.13 44.95
C ALA A 82 39.79 -4.14 44.69
N LEU A 83 39.30 -4.82 45.73
CA LEU A 83 38.16 -5.73 45.63
C LEU A 83 36.87 -4.97 45.26
N ALA A 84 36.62 -3.83 45.89
CA ALA A 84 35.47 -2.97 45.57
C ALA A 84 35.54 -2.44 44.12
N GLY A 85 36.73 -2.04 43.65
CA GLY A 85 36.96 -1.64 42.26
C GLY A 85 36.69 -2.77 41.26
N LEU A 86 37.12 -4.00 41.59
CA LEU A 86 36.87 -5.17 40.74
C LEU A 86 35.38 -5.52 40.69
N VAL A 87 34.68 -5.47 41.83
CA VAL A 87 33.23 -5.70 41.89
C VAL A 87 32.46 -4.64 41.09
N LEU A 88 32.83 -3.36 41.21
CA LEU A 88 32.22 -2.28 40.41
C LEU A 88 32.51 -2.45 38.91
N SER A 89 33.71 -2.90 38.54
CA SER A 89 34.05 -3.20 37.15
C SER A 89 33.23 -4.36 36.59
N VAL A 90 32.99 -5.41 37.39
CA VAL A 90 32.17 -6.56 36.98
C VAL A 90 30.70 -6.16 36.85
N ILE A 91 30.18 -5.35 37.78
CA ILE A 91 28.81 -4.81 37.69
C ILE A 91 28.67 -3.92 36.45
N SER A 92 29.65 -3.04 36.17
CA SER A 92 29.66 -2.21 34.97
C SER A 92 29.68 -3.06 33.70
N LEU A 93 30.52 -4.10 33.63
CA LEU A 93 30.53 -5.04 32.52
C LEU A 93 29.21 -5.80 32.38
N LEU A 94 28.61 -6.25 33.48
CA LEU A 94 27.30 -6.91 33.45
C LEU A 94 26.20 -5.96 32.98
N THR A 95 26.22 -4.71 33.43
CA THR A 95 25.28 -3.68 32.95
C THR A 95 25.50 -3.39 31.48
N HIS A 96 26.75 -3.30 31.00
CA HIS A 96 27.04 -3.13 29.58
C HIS A 96 26.69 -4.37 28.77
N PHE A 97 26.84 -5.58 29.29
CA PHE A 97 26.39 -6.81 28.62
C PHE A 97 24.87 -6.95 28.61
N LEU A 98 24.18 -6.53 29.66
CA LEU A 98 22.71 -6.51 29.70
C LEU A 98 22.16 -5.40 28.79
N LEU A 99 22.77 -4.21 28.79
CA LEU A 99 22.46 -3.15 27.85
C LEU A 99 22.75 -3.61 26.43
N ALA A 100 23.93 -4.19 26.19
CA ALA A 100 24.35 -4.71 24.89
C ALA A 100 23.41 -5.83 24.43
N LYS A 101 22.98 -6.74 25.29
CA LYS A 101 22.03 -7.81 24.97
C LYS A 101 20.63 -7.27 24.73
N HIS A 102 20.21 -6.23 25.46
CA HIS A 102 18.95 -5.55 25.22
C HIS A 102 19.01 -4.80 23.88
N THR A 103 20.10 -4.10 23.59
CA THR A 103 20.33 -3.47 22.29
C THR A 103 20.60 -4.49 21.18
N TYR A 104 21.14 -5.67 21.42
CA TYR A 104 21.38 -6.69 20.38
C TYR A 104 20.08 -7.42 20.03
N GLY A 105 19.19 -7.61 21.02
CA GLY A 105 17.80 -8.02 20.79
C GLY A 105 17.00 -6.97 20.02
N ILE A 106 17.22 -5.68 20.33
CA ILE A 106 16.61 -4.56 19.60
C ILE A 106 17.24 -4.38 18.19
N VAL A 107 18.55 -4.54 18.02
CA VAL A 107 19.28 -4.26 16.78
C VAL A 107 19.08 -5.36 15.73
N TYR A 108 18.86 -6.62 16.11
CA TYR A 108 18.47 -7.67 15.15
C TYR A 108 17.06 -7.46 14.57
N GLU A 109 16.19 -6.74 15.29
CA GLU A 109 14.84 -6.39 14.83
C GLU A 109 14.80 -5.03 14.11
N TYR A 110 15.80 -4.17 14.34
CA TYR A 110 15.90 -2.84 13.73
C TYR A 110 16.69 -2.79 12.41
N HIS A 111 17.35 -3.86 11.97
CA HIS A 111 18.14 -3.79 10.74
C HIS A 111 17.33 -3.92 9.43
N SER A 112 16.00 -4.05 9.53
CA SER A 112 15.06 -3.95 8.40
C SER A 112 14.40 -2.57 8.28
N SER A 113 14.75 -1.60 9.14
CA SER A 113 14.10 -0.29 9.20
C SER A 113 15.06 0.88 9.43
N VAL A 114 16.22 0.86 8.77
CA VAL A 114 17.00 2.09 8.59
C VAL A 114 16.40 2.86 7.41
N THR A 115 15.25 3.50 7.63
CA THR A 115 14.82 4.64 6.81
C THR A 115 15.79 5.78 7.09
N ILE A 116 16.73 6.02 6.16
CA ILE A 116 17.69 7.14 6.23
C ILE A 116 17.00 8.52 6.23
N MET A 117 15.68 8.57 6.06
CA MET A 117 14.85 9.70 6.47
C MET A 117 13.69 9.17 7.31
N SER A 118 13.74 9.35 8.63
CA SER A 118 12.55 9.21 9.47
C SER A 118 11.63 10.40 9.18
N TRP A 119 10.93 10.32 8.06
CA TRP A 119 9.97 11.33 7.67
C TRP A 119 8.78 11.22 8.61
N MET A 120 8.78 12.07 9.64
CA MET A 120 7.70 12.16 10.62
C MET A 120 6.65 13.12 10.05
N PRO A 121 5.42 12.66 9.76
CA PRO A 121 4.39 13.53 9.25
C PRO A 121 4.11 14.65 10.26
N LYS A 122 4.13 15.90 9.80
CA LYS A 122 3.75 17.06 10.58
C LYS A 122 2.36 17.49 10.14
N PHE A 123 1.34 16.85 10.69
CA PHE A 123 -0.03 17.27 10.42
C PHE A 123 -0.27 18.65 11.05
N LYS A 124 -0.32 19.68 10.20
CA LYS A 124 -0.80 21.01 10.61
C LYS A 124 -2.28 20.88 10.97
N LYS A 125 -2.73 21.59 12.00
CA LYS A 125 -4.17 21.63 12.33
C LYS A 125 -4.92 22.32 11.19
N SER A 126 -6.14 21.86 10.91
CA SER A 126 -7.00 22.54 9.94
C SER A 126 -7.35 23.95 10.44
N ASP A 127 -7.01 24.96 9.64
CA ASP A 127 -7.54 26.30 9.84
C ASP A 127 -9.00 26.30 9.37
N LEU A 128 -9.93 26.54 10.30
CA LEU A 128 -11.38 26.56 10.06
C LEU A 128 -11.82 27.60 9.01
N SER A 129 -10.96 28.54 8.64
CA SER A 129 -11.21 29.51 7.56
C SER A 129 -11.11 28.88 6.16
N ILE A 130 -10.28 27.85 5.97
CA ILE A 130 -10.04 27.19 4.68
C ILE A 130 -11.26 26.32 4.29
N SER A 131 -11.96 25.74 5.27
CA SER A 131 -13.13 24.89 5.02
C SER A 131 -14.32 25.63 4.42
N ASN A 132 -14.37 26.96 4.53
CA ASN A 132 -15.45 27.78 3.99
C ASN A 132 -15.22 28.22 2.54
N HIS A 133 -14.06 27.90 1.94
CA HIS A 133 -13.80 28.25 0.55
C HIS A 133 -14.56 27.30 -0.41
N PRO A 134 -15.27 27.81 -1.44
CA PRO A 134 -16.04 26.97 -2.36
C PRO A 134 -15.22 25.87 -3.05
N SER A 135 -13.95 26.13 -3.36
CA SER A 135 -13.05 25.14 -3.95
C SER A 135 -12.73 23.98 -3.00
N TYR A 136 -12.61 24.23 -1.69
CA TYR A 136 -12.36 23.19 -0.69
C TYR A 136 -13.58 22.28 -0.56
N SER A 137 -14.78 22.87 -0.47
CA SER A 137 -16.04 22.11 -0.50
C SER A 137 -16.12 21.25 -1.77
N ARG A 138 -15.75 21.78 -2.93
CA ARG A 138 -15.74 21.03 -4.19
C ARG A 138 -14.81 19.82 -4.21
N LEU A 139 -13.73 19.78 -3.42
CA LEU A 139 -12.80 18.65 -3.37
C LEU A 139 -13.30 17.54 -2.44
N TRP A 140 -13.92 17.90 -1.32
CA TRP A 140 -14.23 16.99 -0.22
C TRP A 140 -15.72 16.71 -0.03
N ALA A 141 -16.62 17.46 -0.67
CA ALA A 141 -18.06 17.28 -0.52
C ALA A 141 -18.55 15.93 -1.09
N PRO A 142 -19.62 15.35 -0.53
CA PRO A 142 -20.24 14.14 -1.05
C PRO A 142 -20.69 14.24 -2.51
N VAL A 143 -20.75 13.11 -3.20
CA VAL A 143 -21.27 12.99 -4.57
C VAL A 143 -22.79 12.89 -4.51
N ARG A 144 -23.47 14.00 -4.82
CA ARG A 144 -24.94 14.14 -4.73
C ARG A 144 -25.73 13.02 -5.41
N HIS A 145 -25.24 12.53 -6.55
CA HIS A 145 -25.90 11.48 -7.34
C HIS A 145 -26.08 10.15 -6.57
N PHE A 146 -25.24 9.90 -5.56
CA PHE A 146 -25.26 8.66 -4.79
C PHE A 146 -25.84 8.84 -3.38
N GLU A 147 -26.25 10.04 -2.98
CA GLU A 147 -26.81 10.32 -1.64
C GLU A 147 -28.12 9.57 -1.36
N SER A 148 -28.92 9.30 -2.39
CA SER A 148 -30.18 8.57 -2.25
C SER A 148 -30.00 7.05 -2.14
N LEU A 149 -28.80 6.54 -2.38
CA LEU A 149 -28.50 5.12 -2.35
C LEU A 149 -28.21 4.69 -0.90
N HIS A 150 -28.89 3.65 -0.43
CA HIS A 150 -28.68 3.12 0.92
C HIS A 150 -28.37 1.62 0.91
N PRO A 151 -27.56 1.12 1.86
CA PRO A 151 -27.29 -0.30 2.01
C PRO A 151 -28.56 -1.09 2.34
N LEU A 152 -28.80 -2.17 1.59
CA LEU A 152 -29.86 -3.13 1.84
C LEU A 152 -29.36 -4.57 1.65
N ALA A 153 -29.04 -5.21 2.78
CA ALA A 153 -28.69 -6.64 2.82
C ALA A 153 -29.68 -7.47 3.66
N ASN A 154 -30.74 -6.83 4.18
CA ASN A 154 -31.70 -7.46 5.07
C ASN A 154 -32.45 -8.60 4.37
N ARG A 155 -32.85 -9.58 5.17
CA ARG A 155 -33.65 -10.72 4.72
C ARG A 155 -35.01 -10.23 4.24
N SER A 156 -35.52 -10.80 3.15
CA SER A 156 -36.91 -10.60 2.78
C SER A 156 -37.86 -11.23 3.80
N GLY A 157 -39.11 -10.77 3.84
CA GLY A 157 -40.10 -11.20 4.84
C GLY A 157 -40.43 -12.69 4.80
N ASP A 158 -40.22 -13.33 3.66
CA ASP A 158 -40.42 -14.75 3.36
C ASP A 158 -39.14 -15.60 3.49
N TYR A 159 -38.04 -15.03 4.00
CA TYR A 159 -36.77 -15.74 4.12
C TYR A 159 -36.83 -16.88 5.14
N ALA A 160 -36.89 -18.11 4.65
CA ALA A 160 -36.98 -19.31 5.48
C ALA A 160 -35.73 -19.51 6.35
N ALA A 161 -35.95 -19.83 7.62
CA ALA A 161 -34.88 -20.26 8.53
C ALA A 161 -34.18 -21.53 8.01
N PRO A 162 -32.91 -21.79 8.38
CA PRO A 162 -32.22 -23.03 8.03
C PRO A 162 -32.93 -24.25 8.61
N GLU A 163 -33.00 -25.32 7.83
CA GLU A 163 -33.67 -26.56 8.24
C GLU A 163 -33.00 -27.20 9.46
N MET A 164 -33.78 -27.92 10.28
CA MET A 164 -33.27 -28.59 11.48
C MET A 164 -32.36 -29.78 11.16
N GLN A 165 -32.59 -30.48 10.06
CA GLN A 165 -31.73 -31.56 9.57
C GLN A 165 -30.84 -31.02 8.46
N SER A 166 -29.57 -31.42 8.45
CA SER A 166 -28.61 -31.01 7.43
C SER A 166 -28.22 -32.19 6.57
N THR A 167 -28.05 -31.96 5.27
CA THR A 167 -27.62 -32.98 4.31
C THR A 167 -26.24 -33.57 4.62
N GLY A 168 -25.36 -32.78 5.24
CA GLY A 168 -23.99 -33.16 5.56
C GLY A 168 -23.11 -31.96 5.89
N PHE A 169 -21.79 -32.19 5.93
CA PHE A 169 -20.78 -31.18 6.25
C PHE A 169 -19.98 -30.76 5.02
N ILE A 170 -19.88 -29.45 4.79
CA ILE A 170 -18.96 -28.90 3.78
C ILE A 170 -17.74 -28.36 4.49
N PHE A 171 -16.59 -28.90 4.13
CA PHE A 171 -15.29 -28.47 4.60
C PHE A 171 -14.56 -27.78 3.44
N VAL A 172 -13.95 -26.62 3.69
CA VAL A 172 -13.37 -25.80 2.61
C VAL A 172 -11.94 -25.40 2.93
N LYS A 173 -11.07 -25.50 1.93
CA LYS A 173 -9.73 -24.89 1.94
C LYS A 173 -9.64 -23.81 0.87
N ILE A 174 -9.22 -22.62 1.30
CA ILE A 174 -9.13 -21.44 0.46
C ILE A 174 -7.66 -21.05 0.34
N ARG A 175 -7.17 -20.97 -0.89
CA ARG A 175 -5.86 -20.43 -1.25
C ARG A 175 -6.06 -19.13 -2.00
N GLY A 176 -5.32 -18.10 -1.60
CA GLY A 176 -5.32 -16.82 -2.27
C GLY A 176 -4.85 -15.68 -1.37
N GLY A 177 -4.81 -14.48 -1.94
CA GLY A 177 -4.64 -13.22 -1.22
C GLY A 177 -5.91 -12.79 -0.47
N PHE A 178 -5.86 -11.64 0.20
CA PHE A 178 -6.95 -11.17 1.06
C PHE A 178 -8.30 -11.07 0.34
N HIS A 179 -8.33 -10.44 -0.84
CA HIS A 179 -9.56 -10.24 -1.60
C HIS A 179 -10.13 -11.57 -2.14
N GLU A 180 -9.28 -12.48 -2.62
CA GLU A 180 -9.67 -13.83 -3.05
C GLU A 180 -10.31 -14.61 -1.89
N ILE A 181 -9.72 -14.52 -0.68
CA ILE A 181 -10.24 -15.15 0.53
C ILE A 181 -11.61 -14.57 0.90
N ARG A 182 -11.76 -13.24 0.95
CA ARG A 182 -13.02 -12.58 1.33
C ARG A 182 -14.15 -12.93 0.36
N ASN A 183 -13.87 -12.92 -0.94
CA ASN A 183 -14.82 -13.33 -1.99
C ASN A 183 -15.21 -14.80 -1.84
N ALA A 184 -14.24 -15.71 -1.66
CA ALA A 184 -14.50 -17.13 -1.52
C ALA A 184 -15.35 -17.47 -0.30
N ILE A 185 -15.11 -16.85 0.87
CA ILE A 185 -15.90 -17.12 2.07
C ILE A 185 -17.36 -16.71 1.85
N SER A 186 -17.58 -15.56 1.21
CA SER A 186 -18.93 -15.07 0.89
C SER A 186 -19.70 -16.03 -0.02
N ASP A 187 -19.02 -16.62 -1.01
CA ASP A 187 -19.59 -17.60 -1.93
C ASP A 187 -19.89 -18.94 -1.24
N VAL A 188 -18.96 -19.43 -0.43
CA VAL A 188 -19.06 -20.72 0.27
C VAL A 188 -20.23 -20.75 1.24
N VAL A 189 -20.50 -19.64 1.94
CA VAL A 189 -21.67 -19.53 2.82
C VAL A 189 -22.97 -19.71 2.02
N VAL A 190 -23.05 -19.11 0.84
CA VAL A 190 -24.18 -19.29 -0.08
C VAL A 190 -24.28 -20.73 -0.57
N VAL A 191 -23.16 -21.33 -0.97
CA VAL A 191 -23.13 -22.73 -1.42
C VAL A 191 -23.61 -23.68 -0.33
N ALA A 192 -23.16 -23.48 0.92
CA ALA A 192 -23.62 -24.28 2.05
C ALA A 192 -25.13 -24.12 2.27
N ARG A 193 -25.66 -22.90 2.16
CA ARG A 193 -27.11 -22.67 2.23
C ARG A 193 -27.86 -23.32 1.06
N LEU A 194 -27.34 -23.23 -0.16
CA LEU A 194 -27.95 -23.80 -1.37
C LEU A 194 -28.10 -25.33 -1.26
N LEU A 195 -27.13 -26.00 -0.63
CA LEU A 195 -27.10 -27.45 -0.45
C LEU A 195 -27.72 -27.93 0.87
N ASN A 196 -28.29 -27.02 1.67
CA ASN A 196 -28.77 -27.28 3.02
C ASN A 196 -27.72 -28.00 3.91
N ALA A 197 -26.45 -27.62 3.73
CA ALA A 197 -25.31 -28.24 4.37
C ALA A 197 -24.83 -27.41 5.58
N THR A 198 -24.23 -28.08 6.54
CA THR A 198 -23.55 -27.45 7.67
C THR A 198 -22.15 -27.05 7.22
N LEU A 199 -21.84 -25.75 7.29
CA LEU A 199 -20.52 -25.23 6.92
C LEU A 199 -19.55 -25.43 8.09
N VAL A 200 -18.41 -26.06 7.83
CA VAL A 200 -17.27 -26.00 8.74
C VAL A 200 -16.50 -24.72 8.48
N ILE A 201 -16.04 -24.04 9.54
CA ILE A 201 -15.22 -22.82 9.43
C ILE A 201 -14.12 -23.03 8.36
N PRO A 202 -14.04 -22.18 7.32
CA PRO A 202 -13.09 -22.35 6.22
C PRO A 202 -11.63 -22.31 6.67
N GLU A 203 -10.80 -23.17 6.08
CA GLU A 203 -9.36 -23.14 6.29
C GLU A 203 -8.65 -22.25 5.25
N ILE A 204 -8.04 -21.17 5.71
CA ILE A 204 -7.11 -20.33 4.94
C ILE A 204 -5.77 -21.06 4.81
N GLN A 205 -5.33 -21.33 3.58
CA GLN A 205 -4.11 -22.09 3.30
C GLN A 205 -2.84 -21.30 3.64
N SER A 206 -2.78 -20.01 3.33
CA SER A 206 -1.57 -19.19 3.55
C SER A 206 -1.15 -19.14 5.01
N THR A 207 -2.08 -19.25 5.95
CA THR A 207 -1.79 -19.29 7.39
C THR A 207 -1.51 -20.71 7.89
N THR A 208 -2.06 -21.75 7.25
CA THR A 208 -1.81 -23.14 7.65
C THR A 208 -0.53 -23.74 7.05
N SER A 209 -0.08 -23.25 5.90
CA SER A 209 1.16 -23.65 5.25
C SER A 209 2.41 -22.99 5.85
N SER A 210 2.24 -21.88 6.55
CA SER A 210 3.34 -21.05 7.06
C SER A 210 3.86 -21.57 8.40
N LYS A 211 5.19 -21.67 8.50
CA LYS A 211 5.88 -21.95 9.76
C LYS A 211 6.36 -20.63 10.35
N GLY A 212 6.37 -20.51 11.69
CA GLY A 212 6.87 -19.33 12.39
C GLY A 212 5.84 -18.29 12.77
N ILE A 213 4.63 -18.34 12.19
CA ILE A 213 3.51 -17.51 12.63
C ILE A 213 3.00 -17.94 14.01
N SER A 214 2.24 -17.07 14.66
CA SER A 214 1.67 -17.35 15.97
C SER A 214 0.82 -18.63 15.98
N THR A 215 1.11 -19.49 16.95
CA THR A 215 0.35 -20.73 17.17
C THR A 215 -1.00 -20.49 17.86
N GLN A 216 -1.22 -19.27 18.36
CA GLN A 216 -2.45 -18.86 19.04
C GLN A 216 -3.65 -18.84 18.08
N PHE A 217 -3.42 -18.44 16.83
CA PHE A 217 -4.48 -18.27 15.84
C PHE A 217 -4.32 -19.28 14.70
N LYS A 218 -5.30 -20.18 14.55
CA LYS A 218 -5.24 -21.26 13.56
C LYS A 218 -6.16 -21.01 12.37
N SER A 219 -5.58 -20.68 11.21
CA SER A 219 -6.33 -20.57 9.96
C SER A 219 -7.30 -19.38 9.91
N PHE A 220 -8.62 -19.57 10.11
CA PHE A 220 -9.64 -18.52 10.05
C PHE A 220 -9.51 -17.44 11.14
N PRO A 221 -9.31 -17.78 12.43
CA PRO A 221 -9.20 -16.82 13.53
C PRO A 221 -7.93 -15.97 13.48
N TYR A 222 -7.01 -16.30 12.56
CA TYR A 222 -5.85 -15.45 12.29
C TYR A 222 -6.27 -14.10 11.72
N LEU A 223 -7.34 -14.06 10.92
CA LEU A 223 -7.82 -12.85 10.25
C LEU A 223 -9.17 -12.36 10.79
N TYR A 224 -10.11 -13.29 11.02
CA TYR A 224 -11.51 -12.97 11.31
C TYR A 224 -11.93 -13.42 12.72
N ASN A 225 -12.93 -12.75 13.29
CA ASN A 225 -13.54 -13.18 14.54
C ASN A 225 -14.50 -14.36 14.28
N GLU A 226 -14.12 -15.57 14.71
CA GLU A 226 -14.87 -16.80 14.50
C GLU A 226 -16.26 -16.77 15.17
N ASP A 227 -16.34 -16.29 16.41
CA ASP A 227 -17.57 -16.31 17.19
C ASP A 227 -18.60 -15.31 16.64
N GLN A 228 -18.14 -14.12 16.26
CA GLN A 228 -19.01 -13.13 15.60
C GLN A 228 -19.50 -13.61 14.23
N PHE A 229 -18.64 -14.31 13.47
CA PHE A 229 -19.02 -14.88 12.18
C PHE A 229 -20.14 -15.92 12.32
N ILE A 230 -20.02 -16.84 13.30
CA ILE A 230 -21.06 -17.84 13.58
C ILE A 230 -22.35 -17.18 14.08
N ALA A 231 -22.23 -16.22 15.01
CA ALA A 231 -23.40 -15.53 15.57
C ALA A 231 -24.17 -14.71 14.53
N ALA A 232 -23.47 -13.99 13.66
CA ALA A 232 -24.07 -13.16 12.61
C ALA A 232 -24.88 -13.98 11.59
N LEU A 233 -24.44 -15.21 11.31
CA LEU A 233 -25.01 -16.09 10.28
C LEU A 233 -25.92 -17.19 10.85
N ALA A 234 -26.15 -17.23 12.15
CA ALA A 234 -26.95 -18.28 12.80
C ALA A 234 -28.38 -18.43 12.23
N LYS A 235 -28.95 -17.34 11.71
CA LYS A 235 -30.28 -17.33 11.05
C LYS A 235 -30.24 -17.66 9.56
N ASP A 236 -29.06 -17.73 8.95
CA ASP A 236 -28.88 -17.97 7.52
C ASP A 236 -28.40 -19.39 7.24
N VAL A 237 -27.31 -19.82 7.90
CA VAL A 237 -26.70 -21.14 7.69
C VAL A 237 -26.14 -21.69 9.00
N LYS A 238 -26.13 -23.02 9.15
CA LYS A 238 -25.50 -23.68 10.28
C LYS A 238 -23.99 -23.73 10.09
N ILE A 239 -23.24 -23.20 11.05
CA ILE A 239 -21.79 -23.16 11.02
C ILE A 239 -21.22 -23.84 12.26
N VAL A 240 -20.24 -24.72 12.07
CA VAL A 240 -19.52 -25.40 13.14
C VAL A 240 -18.02 -25.11 13.06
N LYS A 241 -17.38 -24.99 14.22
CA LYS A 241 -15.94 -24.70 14.31
C LYS A 241 -15.07 -25.81 13.70
N THR A 242 -15.43 -27.07 13.98
CA THR A 242 -14.66 -28.22 13.50
C THR A 242 -15.57 -29.39 13.14
N LEU A 243 -15.06 -30.28 12.29
CA LEU A 243 -15.74 -31.52 11.94
C LEU A 243 -15.99 -32.41 13.20
N PRO A 244 -17.09 -33.18 13.20
CA PRO A 244 -17.33 -34.27 14.15
C PRO A 244 -16.14 -35.25 14.27
N LYS A 245 -16.00 -35.91 15.42
CA LYS A 245 -14.80 -36.74 15.75
C LYS A 245 -14.64 -37.95 14.82
N ASP A 246 -15.74 -38.57 14.44
CA ASP A 246 -15.86 -39.64 13.45
C ASP A 246 -15.36 -39.21 12.07
N LEU A 247 -15.82 -38.05 11.57
CA LEU A 247 -15.39 -37.51 10.27
C LEU A 247 -13.95 -36.98 10.27
N LYS A 248 -13.42 -36.56 11.43
CA LYS A 248 -11.99 -36.22 11.59
C LYS A 248 -11.08 -37.42 11.33
N GLY A 249 -11.52 -38.64 11.65
CA GLY A 249 -10.81 -39.87 11.35
C GLY A 249 -10.69 -40.10 9.83
N ALA A 250 -11.81 -39.99 9.11
CA ALA A 250 -11.86 -40.12 7.66
C ALA A 250 -10.98 -39.08 6.94
N ARG A 251 -10.94 -37.83 7.45
CA ARG A 251 -10.03 -36.79 6.94
C ARG A 251 -8.57 -37.21 7.01
N ARG A 252 -8.13 -37.77 8.15
CA ARG A 252 -6.72 -38.20 8.33
C ARG A 252 -6.34 -39.33 7.38
N LYS A 253 -7.31 -40.18 7.03
CA LYS A 253 -7.15 -41.27 6.06
C LYS A 253 -7.32 -40.84 4.60
N LYS A 254 -7.61 -39.55 4.34
CA LYS A 254 -7.89 -39.00 2.99
C LYS A 254 -9.06 -39.68 2.27
N GLU A 255 -10.06 -40.12 3.04
CA GLU A 255 -11.26 -40.80 2.51
C GLU A 255 -12.38 -39.82 2.13
N ILE A 256 -12.18 -38.51 2.36
CA ILE A 256 -13.18 -37.46 2.06
C ILE A 256 -13.10 -37.09 0.56
N PRO A 257 -14.22 -37.10 -0.18
CA PRO A 257 -14.24 -36.65 -1.56
C PRO A 257 -13.88 -35.16 -1.65
N SER A 258 -12.88 -34.83 -2.47
CA SER A 258 -12.39 -33.45 -2.66
C SER A 258 -12.70 -32.92 -4.06
N PHE A 259 -13.26 -31.73 -4.17
CA PHE A 259 -13.53 -31.04 -5.43
C PHE A 259 -12.63 -29.83 -5.60
N LYS A 260 -11.93 -29.74 -6.73
CA LYS A 260 -11.30 -28.50 -7.18
C LYS A 260 -12.38 -27.67 -7.86
N VAL A 261 -12.79 -26.58 -7.21
CA VAL A 261 -13.92 -25.78 -7.69
C VAL A 261 -13.41 -24.76 -8.73
N PRO A 262 -14.00 -24.71 -9.93
CA PRO A 262 -13.65 -23.70 -10.93
C PRO A 262 -14.12 -22.31 -10.48
N HIS A 263 -13.42 -21.27 -10.94
CA HIS A 263 -13.83 -19.89 -10.72
C HIS A 263 -15.18 -19.63 -11.42
N GLY A 264 -16.11 -18.97 -10.73
CA GLY A 264 -17.45 -18.67 -11.26
C GLY A 264 -18.35 -19.89 -11.45
N ALA A 265 -18.18 -20.98 -10.67
CA ALA A 265 -19.01 -22.18 -10.80
C ALA A 265 -20.51 -21.86 -10.66
N SER A 266 -21.35 -22.48 -11.49
CA SER A 266 -22.79 -22.25 -11.47
C SER A 266 -23.48 -23.00 -10.33
N PRO A 267 -24.67 -22.57 -9.86
CA PRO A 267 -25.49 -23.34 -8.92
C PRO A 267 -25.76 -24.78 -9.39
N TYR A 268 -25.87 -24.98 -10.71
CA TYR A 268 -26.03 -26.29 -11.32
C TYR A 268 -24.87 -27.24 -10.98
N PHE A 269 -23.62 -26.76 -11.02
CA PHE A 269 -22.45 -27.57 -10.67
C PHE A 269 -22.56 -28.13 -9.25
N TYR A 270 -23.01 -27.31 -8.30
CA TYR A 270 -23.17 -27.72 -6.91
C TYR A 270 -24.31 -28.73 -6.73
N LEU A 271 -25.46 -28.49 -7.37
CA LEU A 271 -26.63 -29.37 -7.25
C LEU A 271 -26.43 -30.74 -7.93
N HIS A 272 -25.69 -30.79 -9.03
CA HIS A 272 -25.54 -32.03 -9.82
C HIS A 272 -24.24 -32.80 -9.57
N HIS A 273 -23.17 -32.15 -9.10
CA HIS A 273 -21.89 -32.83 -8.85
C HIS A 273 -21.54 -32.91 -7.37
N VAL A 274 -21.78 -31.84 -6.60
CA VAL A 274 -21.38 -31.79 -5.19
C VAL A 274 -22.44 -32.44 -4.30
N LEU A 275 -23.72 -32.09 -4.49
CA LEU A 275 -24.82 -32.60 -3.67
C LEU A 275 -24.92 -34.14 -3.66
N PRO A 276 -24.80 -34.87 -4.78
CA PRO A 276 -24.88 -36.34 -4.75
C PRO A 276 -23.73 -36.99 -3.97
N MET A 277 -22.54 -36.37 -3.97
CA MET A 277 -21.43 -36.86 -3.15
C MET A 277 -21.63 -36.51 -1.68
N LEU A 278 -22.21 -35.35 -1.39
CA LEU A 278 -22.55 -34.93 -0.03
C LEU A 278 -23.59 -35.86 0.61
N THR A 279 -24.64 -36.26 -0.12
CA THR A 279 -25.65 -37.20 0.39
C THR A 279 -25.07 -38.60 0.60
N LYS A 280 -24.15 -39.04 -0.26
CA LYS A 280 -23.51 -40.36 -0.15
C LYS A 280 -22.50 -40.46 0.99
N HIS A 281 -21.66 -39.44 1.17
CA HIS A 281 -20.53 -39.49 2.11
C HIS A 281 -20.76 -38.68 3.39
N SER A 282 -21.84 -37.90 3.49
CA SER A 282 -22.15 -36.94 4.57
C SER A 282 -21.10 -35.83 4.78
N VAL A 283 -20.01 -35.82 4.01
CA VAL A 283 -18.95 -34.83 4.06
C VAL A 283 -18.28 -34.67 2.70
N VAL A 284 -17.96 -33.42 2.34
CA VAL A 284 -17.22 -33.08 1.11
C VAL A 284 -16.17 -32.00 1.41
N GLU A 285 -15.00 -32.11 0.77
CA GLU A 285 -13.96 -31.08 0.77
C GLU A 285 -14.01 -30.24 -0.52
N LEU A 286 -14.06 -28.91 -0.38
CA LEU A 286 -13.94 -27.97 -1.51
C LEU A 286 -12.58 -27.27 -1.46
N LEU A 287 -11.86 -27.32 -2.57
CA LEU A 287 -10.56 -26.67 -2.76
C LEU A 287 -10.70 -25.46 -3.70
N ILE A 288 -10.54 -24.25 -3.14
CA ILE A 288 -10.69 -22.98 -3.85
C ILE A 288 -9.32 -22.31 -4.00
N HIS A 289 -8.92 -21.97 -5.24
CA HIS A 289 -7.54 -21.53 -5.55
C HIS A 289 -7.39 -20.07 -6.02
N SER A 290 -8.47 -19.42 -6.46
CA SER A 290 -8.42 -18.09 -7.09
C SER A 290 -9.58 -17.18 -6.68
N GLY A 291 -10.13 -17.39 -5.48
CA GLY A 291 -11.37 -16.75 -5.07
C GLY A 291 -12.56 -17.08 -5.98
N GLY A 292 -13.71 -16.45 -5.71
CA GLY A 292 -14.88 -16.46 -6.62
C GLY A 292 -15.35 -17.87 -7.02
N CYS A 293 -15.78 -18.68 -6.05
CA CYS A 293 -16.18 -20.06 -6.34
C CYS A 293 -17.64 -20.18 -6.80
N LEU A 294 -18.39 -19.09 -6.81
CA LEU A 294 -19.75 -19.04 -7.32
C LEU A 294 -19.86 -17.99 -8.42
N GLN A 295 -20.70 -18.24 -9.43
CA GLN A 295 -20.97 -17.26 -10.49
C GLN A 295 -21.32 -15.90 -9.88
N SER A 296 -20.78 -14.82 -10.47
CA SER A 296 -20.85 -13.50 -9.87
C SER A 296 -22.30 -12.99 -9.75
N ILE A 297 -23.08 -13.13 -10.81
CA ILE A 297 -24.50 -12.76 -10.84
C ILE A 297 -25.35 -14.03 -10.80
N LEU A 298 -26.16 -14.20 -9.75
CA LEU A 298 -27.08 -15.33 -9.60
C LEU A 298 -28.40 -15.09 -10.34
N PRO A 299 -29.10 -16.14 -10.80
CA PRO A 299 -30.39 -16.00 -11.46
C PRO A 299 -31.45 -15.39 -10.53
N PRO A 300 -32.52 -14.78 -11.08
CA PRO A 300 -33.60 -14.15 -10.29
C PRO A 300 -34.16 -14.96 -9.11
N PRO A 301 -34.42 -16.28 -9.21
CA PRO A 301 -34.91 -17.07 -8.07
C PRO A 301 -33.92 -17.17 -6.90
N LEU A 302 -32.64 -16.81 -7.10
CA LEU A 302 -31.59 -16.86 -6.10
C LEU A 302 -31.17 -15.45 -5.60
N VAL A 303 -32.01 -14.42 -5.78
CA VAL A 303 -31.74 -13.06 -5.30
C VAL A 303 -31.43 -13.00 -3.80
N GLU A 304 -32.13 -13.78 -2.96
CA GLU A 304 -31.85 -13.83 -1.52
C GLU A 304 -30.45 -14.38 -1.19
N TYR A 305 -29.88 -15.19 -2.07
CA TYR A 305 -28.50 -15.66 -1.93
C TYR A 305 -27.49 -14.56 -2.28
N GLN A 306 -27.80 -13.66 -3.23
CA GLN A 306 -26.98 -12.47 -3.45
C GLN A 306 -27.01 -11.55 -2.23
N LYS A 307 -28.18 -11.30 -1.65
CA LYS A 307 -28.30 -10.55 -0.37
C LYS A 307 -27.53 -11.22 0.77
N LEU A 308 -27.52 -12.56 0.82
CA LEU A 308 -26.71 -13.30 1.78
C LEU A 308 -25.21 -13.05 1.57
N ARG A 309 -24.70 -12.98 0.33
CA ARG A 309 -23.29 -12.56 0.08
C ARG A 309 -23.02 -11.17 0.62
N CYS A 310 -23.93 -10.22 0.44
CA CYS A 310 -23.81 -8.88 1.03
C CYS A 310 -23.71 -8.94 2.56
N ARG A 311 -24.59 -9.71 3.22
CA ARG A 311 -24.55 -9.88 4.69
C ARG A 311 -23.24 -10.49 5.15
N VAL A 312 -22.76 -11.51 4.46
CA VAL A 312 -21.49 -12.16 4.81
C VAL A 312 -20.33 -11.18 4.64
N ALA A 313 -20.24 -10.57 3.47
CA ALA A 313 -19.13 -9.71 3.08
C ALA A 313 -19.03 -8.44 3.91
N PHE A 314 -20.14 -7.80 4.26
CA PHE A 314 -20.12 -6.48 4.91
C PHE A 314 -20.47 -6.53 6.41
N HIS A 315 -21.14 -7.57 6.90
CA HIS A 315 -21.57 -7.66 8.31
C HIS A 315 -20.93 -8.80 9.09
N ALA A 316 -20.86 -10.01 8.51
CA ALA A 316 -20.39 -11.19 9.23
C ALA A 316 -18.86 -11.33 9.26
N LEU A 317 -18.16 -10.93 8.19
CA LEU A 317 -16.70 -10.97 8.09
C LEU A 317 -16.04 -9.81 8.82
N ARG A 318 -16.11 -9.84 10.15
CA ARG A 318 -15.43 -8.91 11.04
C ARG A 318 -14.03 -9.40 11.36
N PHE A 319 -13.04 -8.52 11.28
CA PHE A 319 -11.66 -8.86 11.60
C PHE A 319 -11.48 -9.17 13.09
N ARG A 320 -10.38 -9.82 13.43
CA ARG A 320 -9.96 -10.01 14.82
C ARG A 320 -9.78 -8.66 15.53
N GLU A 321 -10.01 -8.61 16.84
CA GLU A 321 -10.03 -7.37 17.62
C GLU A 321 -8.72 -6.60 17.56
N GLU A 322 -7.57 -7.28 17.60
CA GLU A 322 -6.25 -6.64 17.53
C GLU A 322 -6.04 -5.92 16.20
N VAL A 323 -6.55 -6.50 15.10
CA VAL A 323 -6.50 -5.89 13.76
C VAL A 323 -7.38 -4.64 13.72
N GLN A 324 -8.63 -4.74 14.22
CA GLN A 324 -9.55 -3.61 14.28
C GLN A 324 -9.01 -2.48 15.16
N ASN A 325 -8.46 -2.81 16.33
CA ASN A 325 -7.90 -1.85 17.27
C ASN A 325 -6.72 -1.08 16.67
N LEU A 326 -5.82 -1.76 15.93
CA LEU A 326 -4.73 -1.08 15.25
C LEU A 326 -5.23 -0.18 14.11
N ALA A 327 -6.17 -0.66 13.29
CA ALA A 327 -6.77 0.15 12.22
C ALA A 327 -7.45 1.42 12.76
N ILE A 328 -8.23 1.30 13.85
CA ILE A 328 -8.88 2.44 14.51
C ILE A 328 -7.84 3.43 15.05
N LYS A 329 -6.74 2.95 15.64
CA LYS A 329 -5.65 3.82 16.10
C LYS A 329 -4.98 4.56 14.94
N ILE A 330 -4.73 3.89 13.82
CA ILE A 330 -4.18 4.50 12.61
C ILE A 330 -5.12 5.61 12.11
N LEU A 331 -6.42 5.32 12.00
CA LEU A 331 -7.44 6.31 11.63
C LEU A 331 -7.46 7.51 12.59
N ASN A 332 -7.39 7.27 13.89
CA ASN A 332 -7.35 8.35 14.89
C ASN A 332 -6.06 9.20 14.77
N ARG A 333 -4.92 8.59 14.41
CA ARG A 333 -3.66 9.31 14.18
C ARG A 333 -3.74 10.19 12.93
N ILE A 334 -4.29 9.67 11.84
CA ILE A 334 -4.51 10.42 10.59
C ILE A 334 -5.45 11.60 10.83
N ARG A 335 -6.59 11.35 11.48
CA ARG A 335 -7.63 12.35 11.74
C ARG A 335 -7.29 13.30 12.90
N ALA A 336 -6.14 13.13 13.58
CA ALA A 336 -5.77 13.93 14.74
C ALA A 336 -5.64 15.44 14.44
N SER A 337 -5.33 15.80 13.19
CA SER A 337 -5.28 17.19 12.74
C SER A 337 -6.65 17.81 12.45
N GLY A 338 -7.70 17.00 12.35
CA GLY A 338 -9.01 17.42 11.88
C GLY A 338 -9.09 17.67 10.37
N GLN A 339 -8.04 17.33 9.61
CA GLN A 339 -8.05 17.40 8.14
C GLN A 339 -8.61 16.10 7.54
N PRO A 340 -9.34 16.18 6.40
CA PRO A 340 -9.69 15.00 5.62
C PRO A 340 -8.44 14.40 4.96
N PHE A 341 -8.54 13.15 4.55
CA PHE A 341 -7.43 12.46 3.89
C PHE A 341 -7.86 11.67 2.66
N ILE A 342 -6.89 11.47 1.76
CA ILE A 342 -7.03 10.61 0.59
C ILE A 342 -6.42 9.25 0.92
N ALA A 343 -7.13 8.16 0.65
CA ALA A 343 -6.52 6.85 0.56
C ALA A 343 -6.23 6.50 -0.91
N TYR A 344 -5.01 6.06 -1.18
CA TYR A 344 -4.53 5.70 -2.51
C TYR A 344 -4.00 4.27 -2.51
N ASP A 345 -4.58 3.40 -3.35
CA ASP A 345 -4.07 2.05 -3.61
C ASP A 345 -3.41 2.02 -5.01
N PRO A 346 -2.07 1.93 -5.08
CA PRO A 346 -1.38 1.83 -6.36
C PRO A 346 -1.74 0.57 -7.15
N GLY A 347 -2.08 -0.53 -6.48
CA GLY A 347 -2.36 -1.83 -7.09
C GLY A 347 -1.21 -2.43 -7.93
N MET A 348 -0.01 -1.87 -7.82
CA MET A 348 1.19 -2.24 -8.59
C MET A 348 1.89 -3.46 -7.99
N THR A 349 1.37 -4.66 -8.28
CA THR A 349 2.02 -5.92 -7.89
C THR A 349 2.86 -6.48 -9.03
N ARG A 350 3.94 -7.21 -8.71
CA ARG A 350 4.78 -7.92 -9.71
C ARG A 350 3.94 -8.76 -10.68
N ASP A 351 2.98 -9.51 -10.15
CA ASP A 351 2.14 -10.40 -10.94
C ASP A 351 1.17 -9.62 -11.85
N ALA A 352 0.59 -8.51 -11.37
CA ALA A 352 -0.24 -7.63 -12.19
C ALA A 352 0.57 -7.01 -13.35
N LEU A 353 1.73 -6.43 -13.05
CA LEU A 353 2.60 -5.81 -14.05
C LEU A 353 3.06 -6.82 -15.12
N ALA A 354 3.38 -8.05 -14.70
CA ALA A 354 3.78 -9.12 -15.61
C ALA A 354 2.63 -9.59 -16.50
N TYR A 355 1.42 -9.73 -15.95
CA TYR A 355 0.23 -10.15 -16.69
C TYR A 355 -0.13 -9.15 -17.79
N TYR A 356 -0.10 -7.85 -17.47
CA TYR A 356 -0.43 -6.78 -18.41
C TYR A 356 0.74 -6.33 -19.29
N GLY A 357 1.96 -6.80 -19.03
CA GLY A 357 3.11 -6.53 -19.88
C GLY A 357 3.65 -5.12 -19.73
N CYS A 358 3.64 -4.58 -18.50
CA CYS A 358 4.00 -3.21 -18.17
C CYS A 358 5.46 -3.09 -17.69
N ALA A 359 6.37 -3.82 -18.34
CA ALA A 359 7.75 -3.93 -17.89
C ALA A 359 8.53 -2.62 -18.07
N GLU A 360 8.30 -1.89 -19.15
CA GLU A 360 9.07 -0.69 -19.52
C GLU A 360 8.69 0.56 -18.69
N LEU A 361 7.68 0.47 -17.83
CA LEU A 361 7.43 1.48 -16.78
C LEU A 361 8.57 1.53 -15.74
N PHE A 362 9.40 0.49 -15.75
CA PHE A 362 10.60 0.39 -14.95
C PHE A 362 11.81 0.50 -15.89
N GLN A 363 12.86 1.17 -15.42
CA GLN A 363 14.10 1.42 -16.15
C GLN A 363 15.30 0.90 -15.34
N ASP A 364 15.10 -0.24 -14.68
CA ASP A 364 16.07 -0.84 -13.76
C ASP A 364 15.87 -2.36 -13.70
N VAL A 365 16.40 -3.00 -12.66
CA VAL A 365 16.29 -4.46 -12.46
C VAL A 365 14.83 -4.93 -12.46
N HIS A 366 13.87 -4.06 -12.12
CA HIS A 366 12.46 -4.43 -12.06
C HIS A 366 11.87 -4.84 -13.41
N THR A 367 12.40 -4.30 -14.51
CA THR A 367 11.99 -4.64 -15.88
C THR A 367 12.22 -6.13 -16.16
N GLU A 368 13.41 -6.63 -15.85
CA GLU A 368 13.80 -8.03 -16.06
C GLU A 368 12.92 -9.00 -15.25
N LEU A 369 12.50 -8.59 -14.06
CA LEU A 369 11.64 -9.43 -13.21
C LEU A 369 10.22 -9.54 -13.72
N ILE A 370 9.69 -8.43 -14.23
CA ILE A 370 8.37 -8.42 -14.84
C ILE A 370 8.41 -9.31 -16.09
N MET A 371 9.43 -9.18 -16.92
CA MET A 371 9.62 -10.00 -18.12
C MET A 371 9.80 -11.48 -17.78
N HIS A 372 10.67 -11.81 -16.82
CA HIS A 372 10.86 -13.17 -16.34
C HIS A 372 9.55 -13.78 -15.79
N ARG A 373 8.84 -13.03 -14.94
CA ARG A 373 7.55 -13.47 -14.40
C ARG A 373 6.51 -13.68 -15.49
N ARG A 374 6.48 -12.82 -16.51
CA ARG A 374 5.59 -12.98 -17.67
C ARG A 374 5.94 -14.24 -18.47
N ALA A 375 7.22 -14.50 -18.74
CA ALA A 375 7.67 -15.73 -19.39
C ALA A 375 7.20 -16.97 -18.64
N TRP A 376 7.34 -16.96 -17.32
CA TRP A 376 6.87 -18.02 -16.44
C TRP A 376 5.34 -18.24 -16.54
N MET A 377 4.55 -17.16 -16.57
CA MET A 377 3.09 -17.23 -16.71
C MET A 377 2.66 -17.83 -18.06
N ILE A 378 3.36 -17.48 -19.14
CA ILE A 378 3.11 -18.02 -20.50
C ILE A 378 3.44 -19.51 -20.54
N LYS A 379 4.61 -19.91 -20.02
CA LYS A 379 5.07 -21.32 -19.97
C LYS A 379 4.08 -22.23 -19.23
N ARG A 380 3.36 -21.69 -18.23
CA ARG A 380 2.35 -22.42 -17.45
C ARG A 380 0.91 -22.28 -17.97
N GLY A 381 0.71 -21.57 -19.08
CA GLY A 381 -0.62 -21.36 -19.68
C GLY A 381 -1.57 -20.50 -18.85
N ILE A 382 -1.05 -19.72 -17.91
CA ILE A 382 -1.83 -18.75 -17.12
C ILE A 382 -2.21 -17.54 -18.00
N LEU A 383 -1.26 -17.12 -18.84
CA LEU A 383 -1.43 -16.04 -19.80
C LEU A 383 -1.30 -16.60 -21.22
N LYS A 384 -2.19 -16.19 -22.12
CA LYS A 384 -2.08 -16.43 -23.56
C LYS A 384 -1.58 -15.14 -24.21
N GLY A 385 -0.36 -15.15 -24.72
CA GLY A 385 0.23 -13.97 -25.37
C GLY A 385 1.72 -14.09 -25.61
N ASN A 386 2.29 -13.07 -26.23
CA ASN A 386 3.72 -12.98 -26.50
C ASN A 386 4.48 -12.47 -25.27
N LEU A 387 5.73 -12.91 -25.16
CA LEU A 387 6.67 -12.44 -24.13
C LEU A 387 7.00 -10.96 -24.33
N SER A 388 7.27 -10.57 -25.58
CA SER A 388 7.44 -9.17 -25.98
C SER A 388 6.06 -8.54 -26.17
N SER A 389 5.70 -7.62 -25.28
CA SER A 389 4.53 -6.75 -25.37
C SER A 389 4.99 -5.31 -25.29
N ASP A 390 4.56 -4.45 -26.21
CA ASP A 390 4.82 -3.02 -26.17
C ASP A 390 4.15 -2.40 -24.94
N SER A 391 4.94 -2.02 -23.93
CA SER A 391 4.37 -1.50 -22.68
C SER A 391 3.71 -0.13 -22.89
N ALA A 392 4.20 0.66 -23.85
CA ALA A 392 3.62 1.96 -24.18
C ALA A 392 2.24 1.78 -24.81
N GLU A 393 2.07 0.79 -25.69
CA GLU A 393 0.74 0.44 -26.23
C GLU A 393 -0.21 -0.05 -25.12
N GLN A 394 0.26 -0.92 -24.22
CA GLN A 394 -0.57 -1.38 -23.09
C GLN A 394 -0.98 -0.23 -22.17
N TYR A 395 -0.08 0.73 -21.93
CA TYR A 395 -0.35 1.95 -21.17
C TYR A 395 -1.40 2.83 -21.87
N ARG A 396 -1.24 3.12 -23.17
CA ARG A 396 -2.24 3.86 -23.97
C ARG A 396 -3.62 3.23 -23.95
N ASN A 397 -3.67 1.90 -23.86
CA ASN A 397 -4.92 1.15 -23.78
C ASN A 397 -5.52 1.08 -22.36
N GLY A 398 -4.88 1.71 -21.37
CA GLY A 398 -5.33 1.72 -19.97
C GLY A 398 -5.14 0.38 -19.24
N LEU A 399 -4.30 -0.51 -19.79
CA LEU A 399 -4.04 -1.85 -19.24
C LEU A 399 -2.92 -1.82 -18.19
N CYS A 400 -2.07 -0.79 -18.21
CA CYS A 400 -1.05 -0.56 -17.20
C CYS A 400 -1.53 0.38 -16.08
N PRO A 401 -0.95 0.26 -14.87
CA PRO A 401 -1.25 1.17 -13.77
C PRO A 401 -0.76 2.59 -14.05
N LEU A 402 -1.44 3.57 -13.46
CA LEU A 402 -0.90 4.92 -13.35
C LEU A 402 0.20 4.91 -12.29
N MET A 403 1.33 5.54 -12.60
CA MET A 403 2.46 5.65 -11.69
C MET A 403 2.14 6.63 -10.55
N PRO A 404 2.71 6.46 -9.35
CA PRO A 404 2.47 7.38 -8.23
C PRO A 404 2.78 8.85 -8.57
N GLU A 405 3.76 9.10 -9.46
CA GLU A 405 4.06 10.43 -10.00
C GLU A 405 2.88 11.05 -10.77
N GLU A 406 2.26 10.28 -11.66
CA GLU A 406 1.11 10.70 -12.46
C GLU A 406 -0.10 10.98 -11.58
N ILE A 407 -0.33 10.13 -10.58
CA ILE A 407 -1.39 10.36 -9.57
C ILE A 407 -1.12 11.65 -8.79
N GLY A 408 0.13 11.92 -8.42
CA GLY A 408 0.49 13.16 -7.75
C GLY A 408 0.18 14.40 -8.60
N ILE A 409 0.56 14.39 -9.87
CA ILE A 409 0.31 15.49 -10.81
C ILE A 409 -1.19 15.68 -11.02
N LEU A 410 -1.92 14.58 -11.18
CA LEU A 410 -3.37 14.59 -11.32
C LEU A 410 -4.05 15.24 -10.11
N LEU A 411 -3.62 14.92 -8.90
CA LEU A 411 -4.14 15.51 -7.66
C LEU A 411 -3.84 17.02 -7.56
N ARG A 412 -2.60 17.41 -7.88
CA ARG A 412 -2.19 18.83 -7.89
C ARG A 412 -2.98 19.63 -8.93
N ALA A 413 -3.18 19.07 -10.12
CA ALA A 413 -3.96 19.66 -11.21
C ALA A 413 -5.44 19.84 -10.86
N TYR A 414 -6.00 18.87 -10.14
CA TYR A 414 -7.38 18.94 -9.68
C TYR A 414 -7.58 20.03 -8.60
N GLY A 415 -6.56 20.28 -7.78
CA GLY A 415 -6.56 21.38 -6.80
C GLY A 415 -6.21 20.97 -5.37
N TYR A 416 -5.77 19.74 -5.13
CA TYR A 416 -5.32 19.33 -3.79
C TYR A 416 -4.00 20.04 -3.42
N SER A 417 -3.97 20.60 -2.21
CA SER A 417 -2.82 21.32 -1.67
C SER A 417 -1.70 20.35 -1.26
N SER A 418 -0.45 20.84 -1.20
CA SER A 418 0.72 20.01 -0.89
C SER A 418 0.70 19.47 0.54
N ASP A 419 -0.06 20.09 1.45
CA ASP A 419 -0.26 19.60 2.82
C ASP A 419 -1.34 18.52 2.94
N THR A 420 -2.02 18.15 1.84
CA THR A 420 -3.02 17.07 1.83
C THR A 420 -2.44 15.76 2.36
N ILE A 421 -3.16 15.10 3.26
CA ILE A 421 -2.77 13.79 3.81
C ILE A 421 -3.14 12.70 2.80
N ILE A 422 -2.13 11.91 2.39
CA ILE A 422 -2.32 10.78 1.48
C ILE A 422 -1.88 9.49 2.20
N TYR A 423 -2.82 8.61 2.47
CA TYR A 423 -2.56 7.26 2.99
C TYR A 423 -2.33 6.28 1.83
N ILE A 424 -1.13 5.70 1.75
CA ILE A 424 -0.79 4.66 0.79
C ILE A 424 -1.20 3.31 1.36
N SER A 425 -2.07 2.60 0.63
CA SER A 425 -2.60 1.30 1.01
C SER A 425 -2.12 0.17 0.10
N GLY A 426 -2.27 -1.06 0.58
CA GLY A 426 -1.99 -2.27 -0.19
C GLY A 426 -0.66 -2.90 0.18
N GLY A 427 -0.23 -3.92 -0.57
CA GLY A 427 1.10 -4.51 -0.38
C GLY A 427 2.23 -3.49 -0.61
N GLU A 428 3.48 -3.91 -0.39
CA GLU A 428 4.62 -3.10 -0.81
C GLU A 428 4.50 -2.77 -2.31
N VAL A 429 4.61 -1.48 -2.65
CA VAL A 429 4.60 -1.01 -4.03
C VAL A 429 5.78 -1.62 -4.76
N PHE A 430 5.54 -2.26 -5.90
CA PHE A 430 6.63 -2.83 -6.69
C PHE A 430 7.58 -1.71 -7.16
N GLY A 431 8.88 -1.88 -6.93
CA GLY A 431 9.88 -0.80 -7.05
C GLY A 431 10.18 -0.06 -5.75
N GLY A 432 9.46 -0.37 -4.67
CA GLY A 432 9.68 0.14 -3.32
C GLY A 432 9.50 1.65 -3.19
N VAL A 433 10.12 2.21 -2.14
CA VAL A 433 10.03 3.64 -1.79
C VAL A 433 10.48 4.55 -2.93
N LYS A 434 11.38 4.10 -3.81
CA LYS A 434 11.86 4.87 -4.96
C LYS A 434 10.73 5.35 -5.86
N LYS A 435 9.69 4.52 -6.05
CA LYS A 435 8.53 4.87 -6.89
C LYS A 435 7.57 5.85 -6.21
N LEU A 436 7.68 6.04 -4.90
CA LEU A 436 6.88 7.00 -4.14
C LEU A 436 7.58 8.37 -3.98
N ILE A 437 8.88 8.49 -4.31
CA ILE A 437 9.64 9.74 -4.17
C ILE A 437 8.94 10.94 -4.84
N PRO A 438 8.46 10.85 -6.11
CA PRO A 438 7.79 11.99 -6.75
C PRO A 438 6.51 12.40 -6.00
N LEU A 439 5.76 11.43 -5.48
CA LEU A 439 4.54 11.71 -4.72
C LEU A 439 4.87 12.42 -3.39
N HIS A 440 5.92 11.99 -2.68
CA HIS A 440 6.43 12.67 -1.49
C HIS A 440 6.96 14.08 -1.79
N ALA A 441 7.48 14.33 -3.00
CA ALA A 441 7.95 15.65 -3.40
C ALA A 441 6.78 16.63 -3.64
N MET A 442 5.62 16.12 -4.07
CA MET A 442 4.41 16.93 -4.29
C MET A 442 3.55 17.11 -3.03
N PHE A 443 3.59 16.12 -2.12
CA PHE A 443 2.76 16.09 -0.92
C PHE A 443 3.59 15.85 0.34
N GLU A 444 3.50 16.80 1.27
CA GLU A 444 4.17 16.80 2.57
C GLU A 444 3.61 15.80 3.58
N ASN A 445 2.48 15.12 3.28
CA ASN A 445 1.82 14.19 4.23
C ASN A 445 1.43 12.83 3.60
N VAL A 446 2.29 12.25 2.74
CA VAL A 446 2.21 10.85 2.28
C VAL A 446 2.65 9.88 3.39
N VAL A 447 1.69 9.13 3.93
CA VAL A 447 1.86 8.19 5.04
C VAL A 447 1.35 6.81 4.66
N ASP A 448 1.68 5.80 5.45
CA ASP A 448 1.28 4.41 5.24
C ASP A 448 1.08 3.70 6.59
N ARG A 449 0.68 2.42 6.57
CA ARG A 449 0.54 1.66 7.81
C ARG A 449 1.84 1.61 8.61
N THR A 450 3.00 1.54 7.97
CA THR A 450 4.29 1.33 8.66
C THR A 450 4.74 2.58 9.41
N SER A 451 4.57 3.76 8.81
CA SER A 451 4.83 5.05 9.45
C SER A 451 3.82 5.41 10.54
N LEU A 452 2.60 4.87 10.48
CA LEU A 452 1.52 5.16 11.43
C LEU A 452 1.35 4.11 12.53
N SER A 453 2.27 3.16 12.67
CA SER A 453 2.20 2.10 13.68
C SER A 453 3.57 1.83 14.32
N SER A 454 3.56 1.27 15.52
CA SER A 454 4.78 0.89 16.23
C SER A 454 5.02 -0.63 16.16
N PRO A 455 6.27 -1.11 16.28
CA PRO A 455 6.57 -2.54 16.35
C PRO A 455 5.76 -3.27 17.43
N LEU A 456 5.63 -2.67 18.63
CA LEU A 456 4.82 -3.22 19.73
C LEU A 456 3.33 -3.38 19.41
N GLU A 457 2.80 -2.57 18.49
CA GLU A 457 1.42 -2.73 18.02
C GLU A 457 1.31 -3.87 17.00
N TRP A 458 2.32 -4.04 16.16
CA TRP A 458 2.41 -5.20 15.27
C TRP A 458 2.61 -6.50 16.01
N ASP A 459 3.42 -6.54 17.07
CA ASP A 459 3.61 -7.74 17.90
C ASP A 459 2.30 -8.23 18.49
N LYS A 460 1.42 -7.30 18.88
CA LYS A 460 0.07 -7.65 19.35
C LYS A 460 -0.80 -8.23 18.23
N VAL A 461 -0.65 -7.73 17.01
CA VAL A 461 -1.38 -8.21 15.83
C VAL A 461 -0.84 -9.55 15.32
N TYR A 462 0.46 -9.79 15.35
CA TYR A 462 1.03 -11.08 14.97
C TYR A 462 0.80 -12.13 16.06
N GLY A 463 0.80 -11.71 17.33
CA GLY A 463 0.76 -12.58 18.48
C GLY A 463 2.15 -13.18 18.77
N GLN A 464 2.21 -14.20 19.62
CA GLN A 464 3.49 -14.81 19.99
C GLN A 464 4.04 -15.69 18.86
N GLU A 465 5.09 -15.20 18.20
CA GLU A 465 5.78 -15.90 17.13
C GLU A 465 7.03 -16.66 17.63
N ALA A 466 7.37 -17.75 16.96
CA ALA A 466 8.58 -18.50 17.29
C ALA A 466 9.80 -17.81 16.66
N ASN A 467 10.89 -17.68 17.42
CA ASN A 467 12.18 -17.24 16.89
C ASN A 467 12.73 -18.29 15.92
N LEU A 468 12.44 -18.13 14.64
CA LEU A 468 13.06 -18.93 13.58
C LEU A 468 14.42 -18.33 13.24
N VAL A 469 15.48 -18.89 13.81
CA VAL A 469 16.83 -18.64 13.31
C VAL A 469 16.99 -19.49 12.06
N ASP A 470 17.18 -18.84 10.91
CA ASP A 470 17.53 -19.52 9.66
C ASP A 470 18.92 -20.16 9.86
N GLN A 471 18.94 -21.46 10.19
CA GLN A 471 20.16 -22.25 10.06
C GLN A 471 20.41 -22.48 8.58
N TYR A 472 21.00 -21.49 7.91
CA TYR A 472 21.68 -21.73 6.65
C TYR A 472 22.86 -22.65 6.92
N SER A 473 22.63 -23.96 6.87
CA SER A 473 23.69 -24.91 6.60
C SER A 473 24.13 -24.65 5.17
N ILE A 474 25.14 -23.79 5.00
CA ILE A 474 25.87 -23.63 3.73
C ILE A 474 26.29 -25.05 3.32
N PRO A 475 25.74 -25.62 2.24
CA PRO A 475 26.27 -26.86 1.72
C PRO A 475 27.74 -26.59 1.39
N PRO A 476 28.68 -27.48 1.73
CA PRO A 476 30.06 -27.30 1.30
C PRO A 476 30.06 -27.08 -0.22
N PRO A 477 30.85 -26.11 -0.73
CA PRO A 477 30.85 -25.78 -2.14
C PRO A 477 31.11 -27.05 -2.95
N SER A 478 30.31 -27.27 -4.00
CA SER A 478 30.48 -28.43 -4.87
C SER A 478 31.88 -28.43 -5.49
N ASP A 479 32.44 -29.61 -5.74
CA ASP A 479 33.83 -29.79 -6.22
C ASP A 479 34.11 -28.96 -7.50
N ASN A 480 33.09 -28.67 -8.29
CA ASN A 480 33.18 -27.83 -9.49
C ASN A 480 33.51 -26.34 -9.19
N VAL A 481 33.01 -25.80 -8.07
CA VAL A 481 33.32 -24.42 -7.63
C VAL A 481 34.74 -24.34 -7.07
N VAL A 482 35.18 -25.39 -6.38
CA VAL A 482 36.55 -25.52 -5.87
C VAL A 482 37.55 -25.64 -7.03
N MET A 483 37.23 -26.44 -8.07
CA MET A 483 38.03 -26.53 -9.30
C MET A 483 38.13 -25.21 -10.05
N ARG A 484 37.02 -24.46 -10.19
CA ARG A 484 37.05 -23.12 -10.83
C ARG A 484 37.91 -22.13 -10.04
N SER A 485 37.87 -22.17 -8.71
CA SER A 485 38.72 -21.32 -7.86
C SER A 485 40.21 -21.68 -7.98
N GLN A 486 40.55 -22.97 -8.10
CA GLN A 486 41.92 -23.43 -8.30
C GLN A 486 42.43 -23.09 -9.72
N ALA A 487 41.60 -23.23 -10.75
CA ALA A 487 41.92 -22.80 -12.10
C ALA A 487 42.15 -21.28 -12.18
N TRP A 488 41.38 -20.49 -11.43
CA TRP A 488 41.55 -19.05 -11.31
C TRP A 488 42.87 -18.66 -10.64
N LYS A 489 43.28 -19.38 -9.59
CA LYS A 489 44.55 -19.16 -8.89
C LYS A 489 45.78 -19.55 -9.72
N ASN A 490 45.62 -20.49 -10.66
CA ASN A 490 46.71 -21.00 -11.50
C ASN A 490 46.78 -20.30 -12.87
N SER A 491 45.93 -19.30 -13.13
CA SER A 491 46.01 -18.49 -14.35
C SER A 491 47.19 -17.52 -14.23
N GLY A 492 48.12 -17.53 -15.21
CA GLY A 492 49.34 -16.72 -15.21
C GLY A 492 49.13 -15.19 -15.09
N PRO A 493 50.22 -14.41 -14.97
CA PRO A 493 50.18 -13.01 -14.57
C PRO A 493 49.48 -12.15 -15.62
N ARG A 494 48.31 -11.60 -15.28
CA ARG A 494 47.65 -10.53 -16.03
C ARG A 494 47.88 -9.18 -15.34
N PRO A 495 47.85 -8.06 -16.10
CA PRO A 495 47.88 -6.72 -15.52
C PRO A 495 46.69 -6.57 -14.55
N ARG A 496 46.98 -6.12 -13.33
CA ARG A 496 46.01 -5.98 -12.23
C ARG A 496 44.83 -5.08 -12.66
N PRO A 497 43.59 -5.58 -12.75
CA PRO A 497 42.43 -4.72 -12.60
C PRO A 497 42.39 -4.24 -11.15
N LEU A 498 41.93 -3.01 -10.94
CA LEU A 498 41.70 -2.44 -9.60
C LEU A 498 40.95 -3.45 -8.71
N PRO A 499 41.26 -3.52 -7.40
CA PRO A 499 40.55 -4.41 -6.50
C PRO A 499 39.04 -4.12 -6.60
N PRO A 500 38.18 -5.16 -6.61
CA PRO A 500 36.75 -4.93 -6.54
C PRO A 500 36.47 -4.09 -5.28
N PRO A 501 35.56 -3.10 -5.35
CA PRO A 501 35.19 -2.34 -4.17
C PRO A 501 34.78 -3.31 -3.06
N PRO A 502 35.13 -3.02 -1.79
CA PRO A 502 34.80 -3.88 -0.68
C PRO A 502 33.32 -4.23 -0.74
N ALA A 503 33.00 -5.53 -0.59
CA ALA A 503 31.63 -6.00 -0.60
C ALA A 503 30.85 -5.17 0.43
N ARG A 504 29.93 -4.34 -0.08
CA ARG A 504 29.00 -3.60 0.78
C ARG A 504 28.33 -4.63 1.69
N PRO A 505 28.18 -4.38 2.99
CA PRO A 505 27.37 -5.23 3.85
C PRO A 505 26.01 -5.40 3.15
N LYS A 506 25.62 -6.64 2.87
CA LYS A 506 24.31 -6.95 2.30
C LYS A 506 23.26 -6.60 3.35
N MET A 507 22.91 -5.32 3.44
CA MET A 507 21.71 -4.89 4.12
C MET A 507 20.56 -5.44 3.28
N TYR A 508 19.77 -6.34 3.86
CA TYR A 508 18.63 -6.96 3.21
C TYR A 508 17.58 -5.87 2.94
N ASN A 509 17.74 -5.12 1.84
CA ASN A 509 16.56 -4.82 1.05
C ASN A 509 16.01 -6.18 0.63
N VAL A 510 14.70 -6.37 0.73
CA VAL A 510 13.99 -7.55 0.20
C VAL A 510 14.31 -7.78 -1.31
N GLU A 511 14.93 -6.77 -1.96
CA GLU A 511 15.60 -6.76 -3.26
C GLU A 511 16.93 -7.56 -3.37
N GLY A 512 17.30 -8.38 -2.38
CA GLY A 512 18.49 -9.25 -2.45
C GLY A 512 18.33 -10.52 -3.30
N TRP A 513 17.18 -10.70 -3.95
CA TRP A 513 16.73 -11.93 -4.62
C TRP A 513 17.02 -12.00 -6.14
N TRP A 514 17.86 -11.13 -6.72
CA TRP A 514 18.05 -11.07 -8.18
C TRP A 514 19.04 -12.08 -8.77
N GLY A 515 19.77 -12.83 -7.93
CA GLY A 515 20.80 -13.76 -8.41
C GLY A 515 20.24 -14.91 -9.24
N TRP A 516 19.10 -15.48 -8.83
CA TRP A 516 18.58 -16.71 -9.45
C TRP A 516 17.88 -16.47 -10.79
N VAL A 517 17.40 -15.25 -11.06
CA VAL A 517 16.71 -14.92 -12.33
C VAL A 517 17.65 -15.10 -13.53
N ALA A 518 18.96 -14.94 -13.32
CA ALA A 518 19.98 -15.23 -14.32
C ALA A 518 20.46 -16.70 -14.30
N GLU A 519 20.10 -17.49 -13.29
CA GLU A 519 20.57 -18.87 -13.08
C GLU A 519 19.52 -19.94 -13.47
N SER A 520 18.22 -19.67 -13.30
CA SER A 520 17.15 -20.63 -13.59
C SER A 520 15.81 -19.99 -13.96
N ASP A 521 15.08 -20.62 -14.89
CA ASP A 521 13.70 -20.27 -15.27
C ASP A 521 12.66 -20.48 -14.15
N ASP A 522 12.98 -21.34 -13.18
CA ASP A 522 12.08 -21.70 -12.11
C ASP A 522 12.30 -20.79 -10.89
N GLU A 523 11.22 -20.19 -10.41
CA GLU A 523 11.23 -19.43 -9.16
C GLU A 523 11.62 -20.35 -8.00
N PRO A 524 12.59 -19.96 -7.15
CA PRO A 524 13.02 -20.80 -6.04
C PRO A 524 11.86 -21.11 -5.11
N GLU A 525 11.96 -22.22 -4.38
CA GLU A 525 10.97 -22.51 -3.35
C GLU A 525 10.93 -21.38 -2.31
N SER A 526 9.71 -20.98 -1.95
CA SER A 526 9.50 -19.91 -0.99
C SER A 526 10.14 -20.25 0.35
N THR A 527 10.96 -19.35 0.86
CA THR A 527 11.61 -19.55 2.16
C THR A 527 10.59 -19.55 3.30
N ILE A 528 10.97 -20.07 4.46
CA ILE A 528 10.08 -20.03 5.64
C ILE A 528 9.74 -18.58 6.01
N MET A 529 10.70 -17.66 5.90
CA MET A 529 10.48 -16.24 6.13
C MET A 529 9.48 -15.66 5.13
N GLU A 530 9.59 -16.01 3.86
CA GLU A 530 8.65 -15.55 2.83
C GLU A 530 7.23 -16.07 3.06
N LEU A 531 7.08 -17.34 3.45
CA LEU A 531 5.77 -17.89 3.84
C LEU A 531 5.18 -17.13 5.04
N ARG A 532 6.01 -16.85 6.07
CA ARG A 532 5.60 -16.03 7.23
C ARG A 532 5.17 -14.63 6.80
N THR A 533 5.96 -13.95 5.97
CA THR A 533 5.61 -12.63 5.42
C THR A 533 4.32 -12.67 4.60
N ASN A 534 4.13 -13.70 3.78
CA ASN A 534 2.89 -13.89 3.01
C ASN A 534 1.66 -14.06 3.91
N ALA A 535 1.81 -14.69 5.08
CA ALA A 535 0.75 -14.74 6.08
C ALA A 535 0.52 -13.38 6.76
N HIS A 536 1.58 -12.65 7.14
CA HIS A 536 1.46 -11.30 7.72
C HIS A 536 0.82 -10.30 6.75
N ARG A 537 1.09 -10.43 5.46
CA ARG A 537 0.48 -9.59 4.42
C ARG A 537 -1.05 -9.60 4.46
N LEU A 538 -1.69 -10.70 4.87
CA LEU A 538 -3.15 -10.71 5.05
C LEU A 538 -3.62 -9.75 6.15
N LEU A 539 -2.85 -9.60 7.23
CA LEU A 539 -3.16 -8.68 8.33
C LEU A 539 -2.92 -7.22 7.90
N TRP A 540 -1.88 -6.99 7.10
CA TRP A 540 -1.59 -5.69 6.49
C TRP A 540 -2.72 -5.24 5.58
N GLU A 541 -3.12 -6.09 4.63
CA GLU A 541 -4.20 -5.81 3.70
C GLU A 541 -5.55 -5.64 4.44
N ALA A 542 -5.74 -6.28 5.60
CA ALA A 542 -6.93 -6.08 6.43
C ALA A 542 -6.99 -4.70 7.08
N ILE A 543 -5.86 -4.21 7.61
CA ILE A 543 -5.76 -2.87 8.19
C ILE A 543 -5.95 -1.83 7.09
N ASP A 544 -5.26 -1.99 5.97
CA ASP A 544 -5.38 -1.11 4.81
C ASP A 544 -6.82 -1.06 4.29
N TYR A 545 -7.48 -2.22 4.16
CA TYR A 545 -8.89 -2.30 3.79
C TYR A 545 -9.77 -1.46 4.72
N MET A 546 -9.59 -1.55 6.04
CA MET A 546 -10.36 -0.76 7.01
C MET A 546 -10.08 0.74 6.90
N VAL A 547 -8.82 1.13 6.70
CA VAL A 547 -8.45 2.55 6.58
C VAL A 547 -9.03 3.15 5.30
N CYS A 548 -8.94 2.44 4.17
CA CYS A 548 -9.43 2.93 2.88
C CYS A 548 -10.97 3.00 2.80
N THR A 549 -11.69 2.11 3.48
CA THR A 549 -13.16 2.18 3.53
C THR A 549 -13.66 3.42 4.28
N GLU A 550 -12.86 3.93 5.21
CA GLU A 550 -13.16 5.09 6.05
C GLU A 550 -12.58 6.41 5.50
N ALA A 551 -11.83 6.38 4.40
CA ALA A 551 -11.23 7.59 3.82
C ALA A 551 -12.27 8.55 3.24
N ASP A 552 -12.01 9.86 3.31
CA ASP A 552 -12.89 10.87 2.72
C ASP A 552 -12.91 10.76 1.18
N VAL A 553 -11.73 10.52 0.62
CA VAL A 553 -11.51 10.27 -0.82
C VAL A 553 -10.74 8.96 -0.99
N PHE A 554 -11.17 8.12 -1.92
CA PHE A 554 -10.43 6.93 -2.33
C PHE A 554 -10.05 6.99 -3.81
N ILE A 555 -8.81 6.63 -4.13
CA ILE A 555 -8.27 6.63 -5.49
C ILE A 555 -7.67 5.25 -5.80
N THR A 556 -8.08 4.71 -6.95
CA THR A 556 -7.55 3.46 -7.49
C THR A 556 -6.45 3.78 -8.51
N GLY A 557 -5.21 3.39 -8.23
CA GLY A 557 -4.13 3.41 -9.23
C GLY A 557 -4.26 2.21 -10.18
N PHE A 558 -4.55 1.04 -9.62
CA PHE A 558 -4.82 -0.17 -10.37
C PHE A 558 -5.80 -1.09 -9.66
N ASP A 559 -6.78 -1.59 -10.41
CA ASP A 559 -7.97 -2.29 -9.89
C ASP A 559 -7.96 -3.80 -10.22
N ARG A 560 -6.91 -4.29 -10.91
CA ARG A 560 -6.81 -5.67 -11.40
C ARG A 560 -5.60 -6.42 -10.83
N ASP A 561 -5.75 -7.72 -10.66
CA ASP A 561 -4.69 -8.63 -10.20
C ASP A 561 -3.89 -9.24 -11.38
N GLY A 562 -2.91 -10.08 -11.06
CA GLY A 562 -2.10 -10.83 -12.03
C GLY A 562 -2.81 -11.96 -12.78
N LYS A 563 -4.15 -12.01 -12.71
CA LYS A 563 -5.03 -12.92 -13.44
C LYS A 563 -6.13 -12.16 -14.18
N GLY A 564 -6.12 -10.82 -14.09
CA GLY A 564 -7.15 -9.92 -14.59
C GLY A 564 -8.44 -9.87 -13.78
N ASN A 565 -8.47 -10.42 -12.57
CA ASN A 565 -9.62 -10.32 -11.67
C ASN A 565 -9.55 -9.03 -10.85
N PRO A 566 -10.70 -8.56 -10.31
CA PRO A 566 -10.73 -7.44 -9.36
C PRO A 566 -9.85 -7.69 -8.14
N ASN A 567 -9.03 -6.71 -7.76
CA ASN A 567 -8.07 -6.81 -6.65
C ASN A 567 -8.60 -6.18 -5.34
N LEU A 568 -7.69 -5.85 -4.40
CA LEU A 568 -8.02 -5.16 -3.14
C LEU A 568 -8.71 -3.81 -3.37
N ALA A 569 -8.17 -2.98 -4.29
CA ALA A 569 -8.73 -1.67 -4.60
C ALA A 569 -10.19 -1.79 -5.06
N SER A 570 -10.47 -2.70 -5.99
CA SER A 570 -11.84 -3.02 -6.43
C SER A 570 -12.77 -3.42 -5.27
N LEU A 571 -12.26 -4.22 -4.33
CA LEU A 571 -13.03 -4.65 -3.16
C LEU A 571 -13.32 -3.49 -2.19
N VAL A 572 -12.40 -2.54 -2.05
CA VAL A 572 -12.62 -1.29 -1.30
C VAL A 572 -13.68 -0.44 -1.99
N VAL A 573 -13.60 -0.25 -3.31
CA VAL A 573 -14.61 0.49 -4.10
C VAL A 573 -16.00 -0.10 -3.85
N GLY A 574 -16.15 -1.42 -3.96
CA GLY A 574 -17.42 -2.10 -3.72
C GLY A 574 -17.94 -1.92 -2.29
N HIS A 575 -17.06 -1.97 -1.28
CA HIS A 575 -17.48 -1.73 0.10
C HIS A 575 -17.88 -0.29 0.37
N ARG A 576 -17.16 0.69 -0.18
CA ARG A 576 -17.51 2.11 -0.09
C ARG A 576 -18.87 2.37 -0.74
N LEU A 577 -19.12 1.80 -1.93
CA LEU A 577 -20.42 1.84 -2.59
C LEU A 577 -21.56 1.23 -1.76
N TYR A 578 -21.26 0.21 -0.95
CA TYR A 578 -22.26 -0.37 -0.06
C TYR A 578 -22.52 0.51 1.16
N GLN A 579 -21.47 0.93 1.88
CA GLN A 579 -21.59 1.57 3.20
C GLN A 579 -21.78 3.09 3.10
N PHE A 580 -21.02 3.75 2.22
CA PHE A 580 -20.97 5.20 2.06
C PHE A 580 -20.95 5.59 0.57
N PRO A 581 -22.05 5.35 -0.18
CA PRO A 581 -22.06 5.51 -1.64
C PRO A 581 -21.80 6.94 -2.11
N ALA A 582 -22.14 7.94 -1.28
CA ALA A 582 -21.85 9.35 -1.58
C ALA A 582 -20.39 9.76 -1.30
N SER A 583 -19.59 8.94 -0.63
CA SER A 583 -18.17 9.25 -0.39
C SER A 583 -17.37 9.17 -1.69
N ARG A 584 -16.45 10.11 -1.88
CA ARG A 584 -15.72 10.24 -3.14
C ARG A 584 -14.84 9.03 -3.39
N THR A 585 -15.03 8.45 -4.56
CA THR A 585 -14.25 7.31 -5.06
C THR A 585 -13.98 7.56 -6.52
N TYR A 586 -12.71 7.78 -6.88
CA TYR A 586 -12.32 8.04 -8.25
C TYR A 586 -12.05 6.72 -8.98
N GLY A 587 -13.00 6.29 -9.81
CA GLY A 587 -12.82 5.19 -10.78
C GLY A 587 -12.11 5.71 -12.03
N LEU A 588 -10.79 5.83 -11.97
CA LEU A 588 -10.00 6.50 -13.00
C LEU A 588 -10.04 5.73 -14.33
N ASP A 589 -10.56 6.37 -15.39
CA ASP A 589 -10.40 5.86 -16.76
C ASP A 589 -8.96 6.06 -17.21
N ARG A 590 -8.14 5.05 -16.94
CA ARG A 590 -6.71 5.04 -17.26
C ARG A 590 -6.43 5.27 -18.74
N LYS A 591 -7.33 4.85 -19.64
CA LYS A 591 -7.13 5.02 -21.09
C LYS A 591 -7.21 6.49 -21.47
N GLU A 592 -8.23 7.20 -20.98
CA GLU A 592 -8.38 8.63 -21.26
C GLU A 592 -7.33 9.46 -20.52
N ILE A 593 -6.96 9.06 -19.30
CA ILE A 593 -5.89 9.73 -18.54
C ILE A 593 -4.53 9.54 -19.22
N ALA A 594 -4.23 8.35 -19.74
CA ALA A 594 -3.00 8.10 -20.49
C ALA A 594 -2.87 9.05 -21.69
N LYS A 595 -3.95 9.27 -22.45
CA LYS A 595 -3.95 10.23 -23.58
C LYS A 595 -3.60 11.65 -23.11
N LEU A 596 -4.19 12.09 -22.01
CA LEU A 596 -3.88 13.40 -21.43
C LEU A 596 -2.39 13.50 -21.06
N PHE A 597 -1.81 12.48 -20.44
CA PHE A 597 -0.39 12.50 -20.10
C PHE A 597 0.54 12.45 -21.33
N GLU A 598 0.12 11.82 -22.43
CA GLU A 598 0.87 11.86 -23.68
C GLU A 598 0.96 13.27 -24.29
N GLU A 599 -0.08 14.09 -24.15
CA GLU A 599 -0.08 15.49 -24.63
C GLU A 599 0.95 16.36 -23.92
N ILE A 600 1.26 16.07 -22.65
CA ILE A 600 2.17 16.86 -21.81
C ILE A 600 3.49 16.14 -21.49
N ARG A 601 3.85 15.10 -22.25
CA ARG A 601 5.02 14.27 -21.96
C ARG A 601 6.32 15.07 -21.77
N ASP A 602 6.49 16.13 -22.55
CA ASP A 602 7.68 17.00 -22.51
C ASP A 602 7.58 18.14 -21.46
N THR A 603 6.38 18.40 -20.94
CA THR A 603 6.06 19.51 -20.02
C THR A 603 5.30 19.04 -18.79
N LEU A 604 5.59 17.82 -18.33
CA LEU A 604 4.81 17.08 -17.32
C LEU A 604 4.53 17.89 -16.03
N TYR A 605 5.50 18.70 -15.62
CA TYR A 605 5.46 19.51 -14.39
C TYR A 605 4.93 20.94 -14.58
N GLN A 606 4.72 21.36 -15.83
CA GLN A 606 4.22 22.69 -16.19
C GLN A 606 3.04 22.56 -17.16
N PRO A 607 1.95 21.88 -16.77
CA PRO A 607 0.81 21.70 -17.66
C PRO A 607 0.13 23.03 -17.96
N ASN A 608 -0.33 23.19 -19.21
CA ASN A 608 -1.07 24.38 -19.62
C ASN A 608 -2.49 24.41 -19.02
N HIS A 609 -3.10 25.60 -18.97
CA HIS A 609 -4.44 25.78 -18.40
C HIS A 609 -5.52 24.94 -19.10
N THR A 610 -5.40 24.78 -20.43
CA THR A 610 -6.31 23.97 -21.24
C THR A 610 -6.30 22.51 -20.81
N TRP A 611 -5.12 21.95 -20.57
CA TRP A 611 -4.95 20.58 -20.11
C TRP A 611 -5.50 20.39 -18.70
N ILE A 612 -5.22 21.34 -17.79
CA ILE A 612 -5.77 21.31 -16.42
C ILE A 612 -7.30 21.29 -16.47
N THR A 613 -7.90 22.11 -17.33
CA THR A 613 -9.36 22.15 -17.51
C THR A 613 -9.92 20.82 -18.02
N SER A 614 -9.27 20.23 -19.03
CA SER A 614 -9.61 18.90 -19.57
C SER A 614 -9.50 17.80 -18.52
N LEU A 615 -8.42 17.80 -17.74
CA LEU A 615 -8.24 16.84 -16.64
C LEU A 615 -9.31 17.01 -15.56
N ARG A 616 -9.58 18.25 -15.12
CA ARG A 616 -10.63 18.53 -14.12
C ARG A 616 -12.00 18.05 -14.60
N LYS A 617 -12.31 18.21 -15.88
CA LYS A 617 -13.52 17.66 -16.50
C LYS A 617 -13.52 16.13 -16.46
N GLN A 618 -12.41 15.49 -16.82
CA GLN A 618 -12.30 14.03 -16.79
C GLN A 618 -12.45 13.45 -15.38
N LEU A 619 -11.85 14.08 -14.37
CA LEU A 619 -11.97 13.65 -12.97
C LEU A 619 -13.36 13.88 -12.37
N ARG A 620 -14.07 14.92 -12.80
CA ARG A 620 -15.49 15.08 -12.43
C ARG A 620 -16.35 13.95 -13.00
N ARG A 621 -16.09 13.57 -14.26
CA ARG A 621 -16.79 12.45 -14.91
C ARG A 621 -16.45 11.11 -14.28
N SER A 622 -15.20 10.87 -13.88
CA SER A 622 -14.77 9.59 -13.31
C SER A 622 -15.46 9.24 -11.99
N LEU A 623 -15.98 10.23 -11.25
CA LEU A 623 -16.78 10.01 -10.04
C LEU A 623 -18.10 9.28 -10.32
N ILE A 624 -18.63 9.36 -11.55
CA ILE A 624 -19.91 8.75 -11.94
C ILE A 624 -19.69 7.79 -13.11
N ASP A 625 -19.32 8.30 -14.29
CA ASP A 625 -19.11 7.52 -15.51
C ASP A 625 -18.06 6.43 -15.29
N GLY A 626 -16.93 6.79 -14.66
CA GLY A 626 -15.83 5.87 -14.39
C GLY A 626 -16.27 4.68 -13.52
N LEU A 627 -17.01 4.97 -12.45
CA LEU A 627 -17.55 3.96 -11.54
C LEU A 627 -18.59 3.05 -12.22
N LEU A 628 -19.37 3.59 -13.17
CA LEU A 628 -20.33 2.83 -13.98
C LEU A 628 -19.65 1.94 -15.02
N GLU A 629 -18.56 2.39 -15.65
CA GLU A 629 -17.79 1.54 -16.56
C GLU A 629 -17.05 0.43 -15.80
N GLU A 630 -16.47 0.75 -14.63
CA GLU A 630 -15.90 -0.23 -13.72
C GLU A 630 -16.94 -1.29 -13.33
N SER A 631 -18.20 -0.90 -13.09
CA SER A 631 -19.30 -1.83 -12.80
C SER A 631 -19.47 -2.90 -13.89
N LYS A 632 -19.54 -2.50 -15.17
CA LYS A 632 -19.78 -3.42 -16.28
C LYS A 632 -18.72 -4.51 -16.37
N ILE A 633 -17.47 -4.16 -16.08
CA ILE A 633 -16.33 -5.07 -16.18
C ILE A 633 -16.17 -5.87 -14.89
N SER A 634 -16.06 -5.19 -13.75
CA SER A 634 -15.71 -5.80 -12.46
C SER A 634 -16.81 -6.70 -11.93
N LYS A 635 -18.09 -6.32 -12.10
CA LYS A 635 -19.23 -7.08 -11.57
C LYS A 635 -19.35 -8.47 -12.18
N SER A 636 -19.01 -8.62 -13.46
CA SER A 636 -19.03 -9.94 -14.11
C SER A 636 -18.00 -10.92 -13.51
N ARG A 637 -16.89 -10.39 -12.98
CA ARG A 637 -15.76 -11.15 -12.40
C ARG A 637 -15.86 -11.31 -10.89
N SER A 638 -16.32 -10.28 -10.19
CA SER A 638 -16.49 -10.28 -8.74
C SER A 638 -17.69 -9.44 -8.32
N PHE A 639 -18.66 -10.09 -7.68
CA PHE A 639 -19.86 -9.45 -7.18
C PHE A 639 -19.55 -8.37 -6.13
N LEU A 640 -18.59 -8.65 -5.26
CA LEU A 640 -18.24 -7.74 -4.17
C LEU A 640 -17.42 -6.53 -4.62
N ALA A 641 -16.86 -6.55 -5.83
CA ALA A 641 -16.23 -5.37 -6.41
C ALA A 641 -17.26 -4.29 -6.78
N PHE A 642 -18.49 -4.70 -7.11
CA PHE A 642 -19.59 -3.78 -7.39
C PHE A 642 -20.94 -4.38 -6.94
N PRO A 643 -21.35 -4.14 -5.68
CA PRO A 643 -22.51 -4.82 -5.08
C PRO A 643 -23.88 -4.20 -5.43
N VAL A 644 -23.92 -3.13 -6.21
CA VAL A 644 -25.16 -2.43 -6.60
C VAL A 644 -25.72 -3.06 -7.90
N PRO A 645 -27.04 -3.33 -8.00
CA PRO A 645 -28.12 -2.96 -7.09
C PRO A 645 -28.48 -3.98 -6.00
N GLU A 646 -27.89 -5.18 -6.00
CA GLU A 646 -28.35 -6.31 -5.18
C GLU A 646 -28.22 -6.08 -3.67
N CYS A 647 -27.25 -5.26 -3.26
CA CYS A 647 -27.01 -4.91 -1.87
C CYS A 647 -27.51 -3.49 -1.50
N SER A 648 -28.33 -2.84 -2.32
CA SER A 648 -28.72 -1.43 -2.12
C SER A 648 -30.19 -1.15 -2.46
N CYS A 649 -30.70 -0.01 -1.97
CA CYS A 649 -32.03 0.50 -2.27
C CYS A 649 -32.01 2.03 -2.42
N ILE A 650 -33.06 2.59 -3.04
CA ILE A 650 -33.23 4.06 -3.18
C ILE A 650 -34.29 4.56 -2.19
N ALA A 651 -33.98 5.64 -1.46
CA ALA A 651 -34.93 6.30 -0.55
C ALA A 651 -36.00 7.12 -1.30
N ASN A 652 -37.21 7.22 -0.75
CA ASN A 652 -38.39 7.80 -1.43
C ASN A 652 -38.36 9.33 -1.62
N ASP A 653 -37.60 10.08 -0.82
CA ASP A 653 -37.66 11.55 -0.83
C ASP A 653 -36.94 12.19 -2.04
N SER A 654 -36.06 11.44 -2.71
CA SER A 654 -35.39 11.88 -3.95
C SER A 654 -36.36 12.01 -5.12
N MET A 655 -37.45 11.22 -5.13
CA MET A 655 -38.46 11.26 -6.21
C MET A 655 -39.48 12.39 -6.00
N LYS A 656 -39.69 12.86 -4.76
CA LYS A 656 -40.58 14.01 -4.48
C LYS A 656 -39.94 15.36 -4.82
N ARG A 657 -38.61 15.51 -4.66
CA ARG A 657 -37.89 16.69 -5.14
C ARG A 657 -37.87 16.80 -6.67
N LEU A 658 -38.01 15.67 -7.37
CA LEU A 658 -38.04 15.62 -8.84
C LEU A 658 -39.34 16.15 -9.47
N VAL A 659 -40.43 16.23 -8.70
CA VAL A 659 -41.77 16.56 -9.24
C VAL A 659 -42.17 18.01 -8.97
N ASN A 660 -41.53 18.70 -8.02
CA ASN A 660 -41.95 20.03 -7.58
C ASN A 660 -41.21 21.21 -8.23
N THR A 661 -40.23 20.97 -9.11
CA THR A 661 -39.56 22.02 -9.90
C THR A 661 -40.12 22.05 -11.32
N SER A 662 -40.98 23.03 -11.59
CA SER A 662 -41.59 23.29 -12.90
C SER A 662 -40.64 24.02 -13.87
N SER A 663 -39.36 23.63 -13.91
CA SER A 663 -38.41 24.03 -14.96
C SER A 663 -37.93 22.76 -15.67
N PRO A 664 -37.69 22.78 -16.99
CA PRO A 664 -37.17 21.62 -17.71
C PRO A 664 -35.68 21.44 -17.37
N MET A 665 -35.38 20.96 -16.16
CA MET A 665 -34.09 20.40 -15.80
C MET A 665 -33.95 19.01 -16.43
N PRO A 666 -32.75 18.62 -16.91
CA PRO A 666 -32.54 17.27 -17.41
C PRO A 666 -32.84 16.30 -16.28
N LYS A 667 -33.64 15.27 -16.58
CA LYS A 667 -33.93 14.18 -15.65
C LYS A 667 -32.62 13.63 -15.09
N TYR A 668 -32.28 13.95 -13.85
CA TYR A 668 -31.24 13.25 -13.11
C TYR A 668 -31.82 11.93 -12.57
N ASP A 669 -32.33 11.10 -13.49
CA ASP A 669 -32.41 9.67 -13.25
C ASP A 669 -30.95 9.19 -13.18
N ILE A 670 -30.56 8.33 -12.22
CA ILE A 670 -29.32 7.56 -12.42
C ILE A 670 -29.65 6.61 -13.58
N PRO A 671 -29.24 6.91 -14.83
CA PRO A 671 -29.88 6.30 -16.01
C PRO A 671 -29.64 4.79 -16.06
N VAL A 672 -28.60 4.32 -15.35
CA VAL A 672 -28.10 2.95 -15.40
C VAL A 672 -28.86 1.98 -14.48
N PHE A 673 -29.48 2.45 -13.40
CA PHE A 673 -30.22 1.57 -12.48
C PHE A 673 -31.74 1.63 -12.65
N SER A 674 -32.21 2.39 -13.64
CA SER A 674 -33.64 2.59 -13.90
C SER A 674 -34.33 1.23 -14.12
N GLY A 675 -35.21 0.87 -13.18
CA GLY A 675 -35.95 -0.40 -13.17
C GLY A 675 -35.28 -1.60 -12.47
N GLN A 676 -34.05 -1.47 -11.95
CA GLN A 676 -33.33 -2.57 -11.28
C GLN A 676 -33.12 -2.38 -9.76
N ILE A 677 -33.17 -1.16 -9.24
CA ILE A 677 -33.08 -0.89 -7.79
C ILE A 677 -34.49 -0.82 -7.17
N GLY A 678 -34.70 -1.59 -6.10
CA GLY A 678 -35.93 -1.51 -5.30
C GLY A 678 -35.97 -0.30 -4.37
N GLN A 679 -37.18 0.13 -4.01
CA GLN A 679 -37.37 1.17 -2.99
C GLN A 679 -36.94 0.68 -1.61
N CYS A 680 -36.35 1.58 -0.82
CA CYS A 680 -36.03 1.28 0.56
C CYS A 680 -37.30 1.05 1.40
N PRO A 681 -37.24 0.16 2.40
CA PRO A 681 -38.33 -0.01 3.37
C PRO A 681 -38.71 1.32 4.04
N SER A 682 -39.99 1.49 4.36
CA SER A 682 -40.56 2.74 4.87
C SER A 682 -39.87 3.29 6.13
N TRP A 683 -39.34 2.44 7.00
CA TRP A 683 -38.62 2.83 8.23
C TRP A 683 -37.23 3.44 7.98
N MET A 684 -36.65 3.24 6.79
CA MET A 684 -35.36 3.86 6.40
C MET A 684 -35.54 5.26 5.80
N ASN A 685 -36.76 5.66 5.47
CA ASN A 685 -37.06 7.00 4.96
C ASN A 685 -37.10 7.99 6.14
N VAL A 686 -35.94 8.30 6.73
CA VAL A 686 -35.79 9.41 7.67
C VAL A 686 -35.39 10.64 6.86
N PRO A 687 -36.06 11.80 7.01
CA PRO A 687 -35.66 13.01 6.32
C PRO A 687 -34.30 13.48 6.84
N THR A 688 -33.27 13.37 6.01
CA THR A 688 -31.97 13.98 6.30
C THR A 688 -32.14 15.50 6.13
N SER A 689 -32.24 16.23 7.23
CA SER A 689 -32.23 17.69 7.23
C SER A 689 -30.81 18.21 6.95
N SER A 690 -30.37 18.17 5.70
CA SER A 690 -29.37 19.10 5.22
C SER A 690 -30.11 20.22 4.48
N GLN A 691 -30.20 21.39 5.10
CA GLN A 691 -30.43 22.63 4.36
C GLN A 691 -29.22 22.81 3.44
N SER A 692 -29.30 22.29 2.22
CA SER A 692 -28.44 22.74 1.14
C SER A 692 -29.13 23.92 0.48
N THR A 693 -28.56 25.11 0.65
CA THR A 693 -28.84 26.25 -0.21
C THR A 693 -28.67 25.78 -1.66
N GLU A 694 -29.70 25.99 -2.49
CA GLU A 694 -29.64 25.74 -3.93
C GLU A 694 -28.61 26.70 -4.55
N GLU A 695 -27.35 26.28 -4.59
CA GLU A 695 -26.43 26.78 -5.60
C GLU A 695 -26.61 25.89 -6.83
N THR A 696 -27.37 26.41 -7.78
CA THR A 696 -27.34 25.98 -9.18
C THR A 696 -25.88 25.95 -9.63
N GLU A 697 -25.39 24.77 -10.01
CA GLU A 697 -24.21 24.67 -10.87
C GLU A 697 -24.58 25.20 -12.26
N GLU A 698 -24.79 26.52 -12.36
CA GLU A 698 -24.45 27.20 -13.60
C GLU A 698 -22.94 27.35 -13.61
N GLU A 699 -22.34 26.65 -14.58
CA GLU A 699 -20.95 26.74 -14.98
C GLU A 699 -20.50 28.20 -15.06
N ASN A 700 -19.79 28.67 -14.04
CA ASN A 700 -19.02 29.90 -14.13
C ASN A 700 -17.54 29.51 -14.13
N ASP A 701 -17.04 29.10 -15.31
CA ASP A 701 -15.63 28.87 -15.63
C ASP A 701 -14.79 30.17 -15.61
N LYS A 702 -15.22 31.21 -14.88
CA LYS A 702 -14.68 32.58 -15.04
C LYS A 702 -13.71 33.06 -13.97
N ASP A 703 -13.50 32.32 -12.88
CA ASP A 703 -12.61 32.77 -11.79
C ASP A 703 -11.37 31.87 -11.57
N ASP A 704 -10.89 31.17 -12.60
CA ASP A 704 -9.75 30.23 -12.48
C ASP A 704 -8.35 30.85 -12.77
N SER A 705 -8.27 32.16 -13.07
CA SER A 705 -6.98 32.82 -13.38
C SER A 705 -6.03 32.91 -12.19
N ALA A 706 -6.54 32.88 -10.95
CA ALA A 706 -5.72 33.01 -9.74
C ALA A 706 -5.07 31.69 -9.25
N SER A 707 -5.59 30.52 -9.66
CA SER A 707 -5.08 29.22 -9.17
C SER A 707 -3.91 28.65 -9.99
N SER A 708 -3.68 29.18 -11.19
CA SER A 708 -2.65 28.70 -12.12
C SER A 708 -1.22 29.04 -11.68
N GLY A 709 -1.03 30.02 -10.78
CA GLY A 709 0.30 30.48 -10.36
C GLY A 709 1.02 29.62 -9.31
N LEU A 710 0.36 28.61 -8.74
CA LEU A 710 0.83 27.90 -7.54
C LEU A 710 1.25 26.45 -7.78
N PHE A 711 1.46 26.06 -9.05
CA PHE A 711 1.66 24.65 -9.37
C PHE A 711 2.93 24.07 -8.73
N LEU A 712 4.06 24.79 -8.72
CA LEU A 712 5.35 24.28 -8.21
C LEU A 712 6.33 25.38 -7.72
N TRP A 713 5.96 26.22 -6.74
CA TRP A 713 7.01 26.95 -5.99
C TRP A 713 7.53 26.08 -4.86
N LEU A 714 8.67 25.43 -5.10
CA LEU A 714 9.54 24.93 -4.03
C LEU A 714 9.90 26.12 -3.14
N GLY A 715 9.61 25.98 -1.84
CA GLY A 715 9.73 27.07 -0.88
C GLY A 715 11.13 27.68 -0.83
N ASN A 716 11.18 29.00 -0.94
CA ASN A 716 12.29 29.80 -0.45
C ASN A 716 11.71 30.85 0.51
N GLY A 717 12.35 30.97 1.66
CA GLY A 717 11.82 31.66 2.84
C GLY A 717 11.69 33.17 2.72
N ASP A 718 10.79 33.67 3.57
CA ASP A 718 10.73 34.97 4.22
C ASP A 718 11.59 36.10 3.63
N GLN A 719 10.93 37.11 3.06
CA GLN A 719 11.30 38.51 3.27
C GLN A 719 10.09 39.44 3.14
N GLU A 720 9.81 40.15 4.23
CA GLU A 720 8.91 41.30 4.34
C GLU A 720 9.40 42.48 3.48
N GLY A 721 8.45 43.31 3.02
CA GLY A 721 8.69 44.64 2.44
C GLY A 721 7.66 44.96 1.36
N ASP A 722 6.47 45.42 1.73
CA ASP A 722 6.05 46.81 1.91
C ASP A 722 5.32 47.36 0.66
N SER A 723 4.29 48.12 1.00
CA SER A 723 3.19 48.67 0.23
C SER A 723 3.58 49.75 -0.79
N GLY A 724 2.75 49.90 -1.82
CA GLY A 724 2.80 51.05 -2.72
C GLY A 724 1.87 50.94 -3.93
N ASP A 725 0.61 51.35 -3.77
CA ASP A 725 -0.32 51.69 -4.85
C ASP A 725 0.24 52.78 -5.78
N ILE A 726 -0.13 52.76 -7.07
CA ILE A 726 -0.83 53.85 -7.78
C ILE A 726 -1.07 53.50 -9.27
N SER A 727 -2.33 53.63 -9.67
CA SER A 727 -2.93 53.64 -11.01
C SER A 727 -2.31 54.68 -11.97
N ASN A 728 -2.26 54.39 -13.28
CA ASN A 728 -2.97 55.18 -14.31
C ASN A 728 -2.85 54.60 -15.74
N LYS A 729 -3.99 54.69 -16.44
CA LYS A 729 -4.22 54.49 -17.89
C LYS A 729 -3.46 55.49 -18.76
N GLU A 730 -3.14 55.12 -20.00
CA GLU A 730 -3.66 55.81 -21.21
C GLU A 730 -3.32 55.06 -22.52
N GLU A 731 -4.29 55.06 -23.43
CA GLU A 731 -4.25 54.58 -24.82
C GLU A 731 -3.63 55.64 -25.74
N ALA A 732 -3.05 55.24 -26.88
CA ALA A 732 -3.51 55.63 -28.24
C ALA A 732 -2.45 55.45 -29.35
N LEU A 733 -2.94 54.79 -30.40
CA LEU A 733 -2.58 54.72 -31.82
C LEU A 733 -1.80 55.89 -32.45
N VAL A 734 -0.93 55.56 -33.42
CA VAL A 734 -0.62 56.41 -34.60
C VAL A 734 -0.47 55.53 -35.84
N GLU A 735 -1.16 55.96 -36.90
CA GLU A 735 -1.16 55.62 -38.34
C GLU A 735 0.27 55.72 -38.98
N ASP A 736 0.63 55.39 -40.23
CA ASP A 736 -0.08 55.23 -41.50
C ASP A 736 0.88 54.66 -42.60
N GLN A 737 0.28 54.27 -43.73
CA GLN A 737 0.76 54.35 -45.14
C GLN A 737 1.63 53.28 -45.86
N GLU A 738 0.98 52.62 -46.85
CA GLU A 738 1.24 52.65 -48.33
C GLU A 738 2.65 52.29 -48.87
N GLU A 739 2.90 51.58 -49.99
CA GLU A 739 2.16 50.91 -51.07
C GLU A 739 3.23 50.24 -52.02
N LEU A 740 2.80 49.47 -53.02
CA LEU A 740 3.47 49.08 -54.30
C LEU A 740 4.22 47.74 -54.46
N GLU A 741 3.45 46.79 -55.02
CA GLU A 741 3.60 46.07 -56.31
C GLU A 741 4.90 45.39 -56.79
N GLY A 742 4.68 44.18 -57.35
CA GLY A 742 5.51 43.44 -58.30
C GLY A 742 5.64 41.97 -57.86
N GLY A 743 5.13 40.93 -58.52
CA GLY A 743 4.77 40.75 -59.91
C GLY A 743 5.39 39.43 -60.40
N ASP A 744 4.52 38.48 -60.79
CA ASP A 744 4.71 37.35 -61.70
C ASP A 744 5.38 36.02 -61.29
N SER A 745 4.54 34.96 -61.40
CA SER A 745 4.76 33.64 -62.02
C SER A 745 5.83 32.71 -61.38
N ARG A 746 5.54 31.48 -60.96
CA ARG A 746 4.73 30.41 -61.56
C ARG A 746 4.46 29.33 -60.50
#